data_AF-A0A915PZQ1-F1
#
_entry.id   AF-A0A915PZQ1-F1
#
_cell.length_a   1.000
_cell.length_b   1.000
_cell.length_c   1.000
_cell.angle_alpha   90.00
_cell.angle_beta   90.00
_cell.angle_gamma   90.00
#
_symmetry.space_group_name_H-M   'P 1'
#
loop_
_entity.id
_entity.type
_entity.pdbx_description
1 polymer ?
#
loop_
_entity_poly.entity_id
_entity_poly.type
_entity_poly.pdbx_seq_one_letter_code
_entity_poly.pdbx_strand_id
1 'polypeptide(L)'
;MSEYRSTISARPGYNRISSTTSSSTFGGLPSGNRVVKVVTEMSSSSLTSGMSPFGQNAASTIRDAREREKKEMSDLNDRLADYIEKVRFLEAQNRKLNADLDMLRGRWGKDTSSIKIMFEGELSEAQKVINETGKQRDELEKQIKKMQEELAEYRRNLSFFFFNQQIPLKLDANHIIFDLGYPATKARLADRDKIDELLVALSNIEAEINLLRRRIALLEEEILRIKKENQRLVGELQRARTDLDQETLNRIDHQNQVQTLQEEIDFIRRVQDQEIRDLQAMAARDTTSENREFFKNELSSAIRDIRNEYDQMTSANRNDMESWYKLKVQEIQTQSARQTMEQGYQREEVKRLRVQLGDLRGKLADLEGRNSLLEKQIQELNFQLEDDQRSYEAALNDRDAQIRKMREECQALMVELQMLLDTKQTLDAEIAIYRKMLEGEGDGPGLKQLVEQVVRTTGINEVADTVRFTETMRVVKGETSSRTSYTRSAKGNVSIQETSPDGKFIVLENTHRSKEEPIGEWKLKRKIDGKREIVYTLPKDFVLKPSKTVKIWSRGQGGIHAPPEQLIFDAEESFGVGSNVQTILYNKEGEERATHIQRSSQTQDSQYPSKGKSYCADCVKLNVKKAVIDVVTLQKQPQLTSRHCARRRMKKSKSHATRHSCKVTPGWVQASDAS
;
A
#
# COMPACT_ATOMS: atom_id res chain seq x y z
N MET A 1 43.69 59.06 15.16
CA MET A 1 44.16 57.68 14.91
C MET A 1 43.02 56.92 14.25
N SER A 2 43.19 56.19 13.16
CA SER A 2 44.13 56.40 12.04
C SER A 2 43.46 55.78 10.81
N GLU A 3 43.48 56.47 9.68
CA GLU A 3 43.01 55.89 8.43
C GLU A 3 43.97 54.80 7.95
N TYR A 4 43.46 53.82 7.20
CA TYR A 4 44.19 53.36 6.02
C TYR A 4 43.22 52.87 4.93
N ARG A 5 43.34 53.48 3.75
CA ARG A 5 42.58 53.21 2.53
C ARG A 5 43.60 53.05 1.42
N SER A 6 43.52 52.00 0.61
CA SER A 6 44.42 51.85 -0.54
C SER A 6 43.71 51.26 -1.75
N THR A 7 43.38 52.15 -2.66
CA THR A 7 43.16 51.87 -4.09
C THR A 7 44.51 51.75 -4.80
N ILE A 8 44.65 50.85 -5.79
CA ILE A 8 45.24 51.14 -7.12
C ILE A 8 45.23 49.87 -8.00
N SER A 9 45.03 50.07 -9.30
CA SER A 9 44.93 49.07 -10.37
C SER A 9 46.26 48.78 -11.08
N ALA A 10 46.36 47.64 -11.78
CA ALA A 10 47.33 47.43 -12.85
C ALA A 10 46.66 46.80 -14.10
N ARG A 11 47.28 47.00 -15.28
CA ARG A 11 46.76 46.73 -16.63
C ARG A 11 46.83 45.24 -17.07
N PRO A 12 46.11 44.84 -18.14
CA PRO A 12 46.17 43.48 -18.70
C PRO A 12 47.45 43.24 -19.52
N GLY A 13 47.94 41.99 -19.51
CA GLY A 13 49.12 41.55 -20.26
C GLY A 13 48.79 40.54 -21.37
N TYR A 14 49.30 40.80 -22.58
CA TYR A 14 49.34 39.86 -23.72
C TYR A 14 50.68 39.11 -23.77
N ASN A 15 50.65 37.83 -24.18
CA ASN A 15 51.70 37.04 -24.87
C ASN A 15 51.04 35.69 -25.23
N ARG A 16 50.95 35.14 -26.45
CA ARG A 16 51.62 35.27 -27.77
C ARG A 16 52.98 34.57 -27.90
N ILE A 17 53.19 33.90 -29.06
CA ILE A 17 54.43 33.32 -29.65
C ILE A 17 54.79 31.91 -29.08
N SER A 18 54.49 30.77 -29.75
CA SER A 18 55.11 30.10 -30.95
C SER A 18 56.54 29.58 -30.70
N SER A 19 57.02 28.42 -31.18
CA SER A 19 56.93 27.70 -32.48
C SER A 19 56.91 26.15 -32.31
N THR A 20 57.01 25.21 -33.28
CA THR A 20 57.74 25.14 -34.58
C THR A 20 57.26 23.94 -35.44
N THR A 21 57.27 24.08 -36.78
CA THR A 21 57.49 23.06 -37.87
C THR A 21 57.34 21.55 -37.56
N SER A 22 56.65 20.71 -38.35
CA SER A 22 56.20 20.77 -39.77
C SER A 22 55.01 19.78 -39.96
N SER A 23 54.47 19.39 -41.13
CA SER A 23 54.91 19.45 -42.54
C SER A 23 53.74 19.47 -43.58
N SER A 24 53.97 18.92 -44.77
CA SER A 24 53.15 18.85 -46.00
C SER A 24 52.30 17.56 -46.11
N THR A 25 51.24 17.39 -46.92
CA THR A 25 50.86 18.04 -48.20
C THR A 25 49.39 17.74 -48.61
N PHE A 26 48.87 18.51 -49.59
CA PHE A 26 47.86 18.18 -50.64
C PHE A 26 46.33 18.36 -50.42
N GLY A 27 45.75 19.28 -51.22
CA GLY A 27 44.38 19.23 -51.78
C GLY A 27 43.21 19.71 -50.90
N GLY A 28 42.41 20.74 -51.21
CA GLY A 28 42.46 21.70 -52.33
C GLY A 28 41.15 21.78 -53.13
N LEU A 29 40.12 22.46 -52.61
CA LEU A 29 38.90 22.89 -53.34
C LEU A 29 38.16 23.99 -52.54
N PRO A 30 37.99 25.20 -53.11
CA PRO A 30 37.05 26.20 -52.59
C PRO A 30 35.89 26.51 -53.54
N SER A 31 34.79 26.93 -52.92
CA SER A 31 33.70 27.79 -53.42
C SER A 31 33.71 28.23 -54.90
N GLY A 32 32.67 27.82 -55.63
CA GLY A 32 32.33 28.38 -56.95
C GLY A 32 30.96 29.07 -56.92
N ASN A 33 30.95 30.39 -57.11
CA ASN A 33 29.72 31.16 -57.31
C ASN A 33 28.90 30.58 -58.48
N ARG A 34 27.62 30.28 -58.24
CA ARG A 34 26.69 29.93 -59.33
C ARG A 34 26.32 31.19 -60.13
N VAL A 35 26.98 31.38 -61.27
CA VAL A 35 26.48 32.29 -62.30
C VAL A 35 25.21 31.67 -62.90
N VAL A 36 24.06 32.30 -62.67
CA VAL A 36 22.80 31.94 -63.34
C VAL A 36 22.91 32.37 -64.79
N LYS A 37 23.21 31.40 -65.68
CA LYS A 37 23.25 31.67 -67.11
C LYS A 37 21.83 31.61 -67.67
N VAL A 38 21.24 32.77 -67.90
CA VAL A 38 19.99 32.93 -68.67
C VAL A 38 20.16 32.17 -69.99
N VAL A 39 19.29 31.20 -70.24
CA VAL A 39 19.20 30.55 -71.55
C VAL A 39 18.39 31.48 -72.43
N THR A 40 19.05 32.18 -73.35
CA THR A 40 18.37 32.88 -74.43
C THR A 40 17.65 31.84 -75.28
N GLU A 41 16.32 31.83 -75.25
CA GLU A 41 15.53 31.01 -76.17
C GLU A 41 15.80 31.50 -77.60
N MET A 42 16.53 30.69 -78.37
CA MET A 42 16.64 30.94 -79.81
C MET A 42 15.34 30.49 -80.46
N SER A 43 14.57 31.45 -80.96
CA SER A 43 13.35 31.23 -81.73
C SER A 43 13.59 30.16 -82.80
N SER A 44 12.83 29.07 -82.73
CA SER A 44 12.92 27.98 -83.70
C SER A 44 12.28 28.42 -85.01
N SER A 45 13.11 28.88 -85.95
CA SER A 45 12.68 29.12 -87.33
C SER A 45 12.29 27.80 -87.98
N SER A 46 11.00 27.68 -88.30
CA SER A 46 10.41 26.50 -88.94
C SER A 46 10.87 26.38 -90.40
N LEU A 47 12.05 25.79 -90.61
CA LEU A 47 12.55 25.44 -91.94
C LEU A 47 11.97 24.11 -92.40
N THR A 48 10.87 24.17 -93.16
CA THR A 48 10.28 23.03 -93.86
C THR A 48 11.07 22.73 -95.14
N SER A 49 12.10 21.89 -95.05
CA SER A 49 12.81 21.36 -96.22
C SER A 49 12.94 19.84 -96.13
N GLY A 50 12.49 19.15 -97.18
CA GLY A 50 12.30 17.70 -97.18
C GLY A 50 13.61 16.92 -97.08
N MET A 51 13.76 16.14 -96.00
CA MET A 51 14.64 14.97 -96.01
C MET A 51 13.88 13.77 -96.60
N SER A 52 14.58 12.87 -97.28
CA SER A 52 13.98 11.67 -97.84
C SER A 52 13.39 10.76 -96.75
N PRO A 53 12.36 9.93 -97.05
CA PRO A 53 11.68 9.09 -96.04
C PRO A 53 12.63 8.16 -95.26
N PHE A 54 13.74 7.76 -95.89
CA PHE A 54 14.77 6.94 -95.25
C PHE A 54 15.61 7.73 -94.22
N GLY A 55 15.94 8.99 -94.52
CA GLY A 55 16.69 9.85 -93.61
C GLY A 55 15.89 10.28 -92.38
N GLN A 56 14.58 10.50 -92.54
CA GLN A 56 13.67 10.79 -91.41
C GLN A 56 13.56 9.59 -90.45
N ASN A 57 13.44 8.37 -90.99
CA ASN A 57 13.40 7.15 -90.19
C ASN A 57 14.74 6.89 -89.47
N ALA A 58 15.89 7.13 -90.12
CA ALA A 58 17.20 7.04 -89.47
C ALA A 58 17.39 8.09 -88.36
N ALA A 59 16.94 9.33 -88.58
CA ALA A 59 17.01 10.39 -87.56
C ALA A 59 16.09 10.11 -86.36
N SER A 60 14.87 9.61 -86.60
CA SER A 60 13.93 9.22 -85.53
C SER A 60 14.49 8.09 -84.67
N THR A 61 14.97 7.01 -85.28
CA THR A 61 15.54 5.86 -84.55
C THR A 61 16.79 6.21 -83.73
N ILE A 62 17.64 7.14 -84.20
CA ILE A 62 18.78 7.67 -83.41
C ILE A 62 18.29 8.55 -82.25
N ARG A 63 17.24 9.35 -82.46
CA ARG A 63 16.62 10.15 -81.39
C ARG A 63 16.01 9.23 -80.32
N ASP A 64 15.22 8.24 -80.73
CA ASP A 64 14.57 7.27 -79.85
C ASP A 64 15.59 6.39 -79.11
N ALA A 65 16.75 6.11 -79.71
CA ALA A 65 17.87 5.44 -79.04
C ALA A 65 18.48 6.33 -77.94
N ARG A 66 18.82 7.58 -78.25
CA ARG A 66 19.33 8.55 -77.26
C ARG A 66 18.32 8.86 -76.16
N GLU A 67 17.04 8.88 -76.48
CA GLU A 67 15.96 9.16 -75.53
C GLU A 67 15.71 7.95 -74.61
N ARG A 68 15.86 6.71 -75.10
CA ARG A 68 15.94 5.50 -74.27
C ARG A 68 17.19 5.47 -73.39
N GLU A 69 18.38 5.70 -73.94
CA GLU A 69 19.64 5.76 -73.15
C GLU A 69 19.56 6.84 -72.06
N LYS A 70 19.01 8.03 -72.37
CA LYS A 70 18.78 9.09 -71.39
C LYS A 70 17.81 8.67 -70.30
N LYS A 71 16.76 7.91 -70.64
CA LYS A 71 15.80 7.38 -69.66
C LYS A 71 16.43 6.29 -68.79
N GLU A 72 17.18 5.36 -69.37
CA GLU A 72 17.92 4.33 -68.61
C GLU A 72 18.95 4.96 -67.66
N MET A 73 19.64 6.02 -68.09
CA MET A 73 20.52 6.82 -67.23
C MET A 73 19.76 7.60 -66.13
N SER A 74 18.52 8.02 -66.37
CA SER A 74 17.66 8.59 -65.33
C SER A 74 17.28 7.51 -64.31
N ASP A 75 16.71 6.40 -64.76
CA ASP A 75 16.29 5.27 -63.91
C ASP A 75 17.47 4.70 -63.08
N LEU A 76 18.69 4.71 -63.62
CA LEU A 76 19.92 4.36 -62.90
C LEU A 76 20.29 5.40 -61.83
N ASN A 77 20.20 6.70 -62.15
CA ASN A 77 20.47 7.78 -61.19
C ASN A 77 19.42 7.82 -60.06
N ASP A 78 18.15 7.59 -60.37
CA ASP A 78 17.07 7.52 -59.38
C ASP A 78 17.30 6.34 -58.40
N ARG A 79 17.66 5.16 -58.92
CA ARG A 79 18.09 4.02 -58.09
C ARG A 79 19.34 4.33 -57.27
N LEU A 80 20.32 5.06 -57.82
CA LEU A 80 21.50 5.49 -57.07
C LEU A 80 21.12 6.47 -55.95
N ALA A 81 20.15 7.36 -56.17
CA ALA A 81 19.61 8.24 -55.14
C ALA A 81 18.96 7.43 -54.01
N ASP A 82 18.10 6.46 -54.32
CA ASP A 82 17.50 5.53 -53.35
C ASP A 82 18.58 4.81 -52.51
N TYR A 83 19.64 4.31 -53.17
CA TYR A 83 20.76 3.67 -52.47
C TYR A 83 21.54 4.65 -51.59
N ILE A 84 21.77 5.88 -52.03
CA ILE A 84 22.45 6.92 -51.24
C ILE A 84 21.62 7.31 -50.01
N GLU A 85 20.29 7.47 -50.15
CA GLU A 85 19.40 7.70 -49.02
C GLU A 85 19.38 6.51 -48.07
N LYS A 86 19.36 5.28 -48.59
CA LYS A 86 19.40 4.08 -47.74
C LYS A 86 20.72 3.97 -46.98
N VAL A 87 21.86 4.32 -47.61
CA VAL A 87 23.17 4.37 -46.94
C VAL A 87 23.18 5.44 -45.86
N ARG A 88 22.73 6.68 -46.15
CA ARG A 88 22.62 7.76 -45.15
C ARG A 88 21.75 7.36 -43.95
N PHE A 89 20.62 6.69 -44.21
CA PHE A 89 19.74 6.17 -43.17
C PHE A 89 20.44 5.11 -42.30
N LEU A 90 21.15 4.14 -42.92
CA LEU A 90 21.90 3.12 -42.20
C LEU A 90 23.10 3.70 -41.43
N GLU A 91 23.76 4.73 -41.94
CA GLU A 91 24.82 5.48 -41.24
C GLU A 91 24.28 6.27 -40.05
N ALA A 92 23.08 6.84 -40.15
CA ALA A 92 22.41 7.49 -39.03
C ALA A 92 21.98 6.45 -37.97
N GLN A 93 21.45 5.31 -38.40
CA GLN A 93 21.07 4.21 -37.52
C GLN A 93 22.30 3.60 -36.80
N ASN A 94 23.42 3.39 -37.50
CA ASN A 94 24.67 2.94 -36.90
C ASN A 94 25.26 3.97 -35.92
N ARG A 95 25.18 5.27 -36.23
CA ARG A 95 25.57 6.33 -35.28
C ARG A 95 24.73 6.27 -34.00
N LYS A 96 23.41 6.08 -34.11
CA LYS A 96 22.53 5.89 -32.95
C LYS A 96 22.87 4.63 -32.15
N LEU A 97 23.01 3.48 -32.81
CA LEU A 97 23.33 2.21 -32.16
C LEU A 97 24.70 2.24 -31.44
N ASN A 98 25.69 2.94 -32.00
CA ASN A 98 26.98 3.16 -31.34
C ASN A 98 26.84 4.05 -30.10
N ALA A 99 26.06 5.13 -30.17
CA ALA A 99 25.79 5.99 -29.01
C ALA A 99 25.04 5.23 -27.89
N ASP A 100 24.06 4.39 -28.25
CA ASP A 100 23.34 3.52 -27.32
C ASP A 100 24.29 2.48 -26.69
N LEU A 101 25.21 1.89 -27.46
CA LEU A 101 26.23 0.97 -26.96
C LEU A 101 27.23 1.63 -26.01
N ASP A 102 27.68 2.84 -26.30
CA ASP A 102 28.60 3.60 -25.43
C ASP A 102 27.89 4.06 -24.16
N MET A 103 26.61 4.45 -24.22
CA MET A 103 25.78 4.70 -23.04
C MET A 103 25.61 3.44 -22.17
N LEU A 104 25.30 2.30 -22.77
CA LEU A 104 25.16 1.03 -22.05
C LEU A 104 26.48 0.58 -21.42
N ARG A 105 27.61 0.72 -22.14
CA ARG A 105 28.96 0.48 -21.59
C ARG A 105 29.32 1.46 -20.47
N GLY A 106 28.88 2.71 -20.57
CA GLY A 106 29.11 3.75 -19.57
C GLY A 106 28.25 3.61 -18.30
N ARG A 107 27.13 2.87 -18.36
CA ARG A 107 26.31 2.43 -17.22
C ARG A 107 26.75 1.09 -16.65
N TRP A 108 27.25 0.18 -17.50
CA TRP A 108 27.74 -1.14 -17.09
C TRP A 108 28.78 -0.99 -15.96
N GLY A 109 28.51 -1.60 -14.81
CA GLY A 109 29.35 -1.50 -13.62
C GLY A 109 29.06 -0.30 -12.70
N LYS A 110 28.52 0.82 -13.20
CA LYS A 110 28.04 1.93 -12.33
C LYS A 110 26.76 1.56 -11.61
N ASP A 111 25.80 0.97 -12.32
CA ASP A 111 24.56 0.51 -11.70
C ASP A 111 24.87 -0.62 -10.68
N THR A 112 25.83 -1.49 -11.01
CA THR A 112 26.35 -2.52 -10.10
C THR A 112 27.05 -1.93 -8.87
N SER A 113 27.84 -0.85 -9.01
CA SER A 113 28.49 -0.21 -7.86
C SER A 113 27.49 0.56 -6.99
N SER A 114 26.48 1.20 -7.59
CA SER A 114 25.41 1.87 -6.85
C SER A 114 24.56 0.87 -6.05
N ILE A 115 24.15 -0.24 -6.67
CA ILE A 115 23.44 -1.33 -5.98
C ILE A 115 24.29 -1.92 -4.86
N LYS A 116 25.60 -2.12 -5.10
CA LYS A 116 26.53 -2.59 -4.08
C LYS A 116 26.61 -1.62 -2.89
N ILE A 117 26.73 -0.31 -3.14
CA ILE A 117 26.78 0.72 -2.08
C ILE A 117 25.47 0.75 -1.28
N MET A 118 24.30 0.58 -1.92
CA MET A 118 23.03 0.48 -1.20
C MET A 118 22.98 -0.75 -0.29
N PHE A 119 23.33 -1.94 -0.79
CA PHE A 119 23.36 -3.15 0.04
C PHE A 119 24.43 -3.10 1.15
N GLU A 120 25.60 -2.49 0.91
CA GLU A 120 26.61 -2.26 1.95
C GLU A 120 26.10 -1.27 3.02
N GLY A 121 25.29 -0.28 2.62
CA GLY A 121 24.58 0.63 3.53
C GLY A 121 23.53 -0.08 4.38
N GLU A 122 22.63 -0.84 3.76
CA GLU A 122 21.59 -1.62 4.46
C GLU A 122 22.20 -2.65 5.42
N LEU A 123 23.28 -3.34 5.02
CA LEU A 123 24.02 -4.25 5.91
C LEU A 123 24.66 -3.50 7.09
N SER A 124 25.20 -2.30 6.88
CA SER A 124 25.77 -1.49 7.95
C SER A 124 24.70 -1.00 8.94
N GLU A 125 23.54 -0.61 8.44
CA GLU A 125 22.40 -0.18 9.26
C GLU A 125 21.78 -1.35 10.04
N ALA A 126 21.57 -2.50 9.39
CA ALA A 126 21.13 -3.72 10.07
C ALA A 126 22.13 -4.15 11.17
N GLN A 127 23.43 -4.09 10.91
CA GLN A 127 24.45 -4.38 11.91
C GLN A 127 24.44 -3.37 13.06
N LYS A 128 24.16 -2.09 12.80
CA LYS A 128 23.99 -1.06 13.83
C LYS A 128 22.78 -1.36 14.73
N VAL A 129 21.63 -1.70 14.15
CA VAL A 129 20.42 -2.08 14.91
C VAL A 129 20.66 -3.33 15.75
N ILE A 130 21.36 -4.34 15.22
CA ILE A 130 21.78 -5.54 15.98
C ILE A 130 22.68 -5.16 17.16
N ASN A 131 23.64 -4.25 16.97
CA ASN A 131 24.53 -3.81 18.05
C ASN A 131 23.78 -2.96 19.11
N GLU A 132 22.82 -2.14 18.72
CA GLU A 132 22.02 -1.30 19.64
C GLU A 132 21.03 -2.14 20.46
N THR A 133 20.31 -3.07 19.82
CA THR A 133 19.44 -4.04 20.49
C THR A 133 20.23 -5.00 21.39
N GLY A 134 21.43 -5.41 20.97
CA GLY A 134 22.36 -6.18 21.81
C GLY A 134 22.73 -5.44 23.10
N LYS A 135 23.08 -4.14 23.02
CA LYS A 135 23.32 -3.30 24.20
C LYS A 135 22.10 -3.17 25.11
N GLN A 136 20.91 -3.00 24.54
CA GLN A 136 19.66 -2.92 25.31
C GLN A 136 19.37 -4.23 26.04
N ARG A 137 19.56 -5.39 25.37
CA ARG A 137 19.45 -6.71 26.00
C ARG A 137 20.46 -6.88 27.14
N ASP A 138 21.73 -6.55 26.90
CA ASP A 138 22.79 -6.70 27.91
C ASP A 138 22.53 -5.81 29.14
N GLU A 139 21.92 -4.63 28.96
CA GLU A 139 21.51 -3.76 30.07
C GLU A 139 20.31 -4.33 30.85
N LEU A 140 19.29 -4.87 30.15
CA LEU A 140 18.19 -5.58 30.78
C LEU A 140 18.67 -6.84 31.53
N GLU A 141 19.65 -7.57 31.00
CA GLU A 141 20.26 -8.72 31.69
C GLU A 141 21.00 -8.30 32.98
N LYS A 142 21.65 -7.13 33.01
CA LYS A 142 22.23 -6.58 34.26
C LYS A 142 21.13 -6.24 35.27
N GLN A 143 20.04 -5.61 34.83
CA GLN A 143 18.91 -5.29 35.71
C GLN A 143 18.29 -6.56 36.29
N ILE A 144 18.08 -7.60 35.48
CA ILE A 144 17.60 -8.91 35.93
C ILE A 144 18.55 -9.53 36.96
N LYS A 145 19.88 -9.50 36.72
CA LYS A 145 20.87 -10.00 37.68
C LYS A 145 20.84 -9.22 38.99
N LYS A 146 20.76 -7.89 38.95
CA LYS A 146 20.64 -7.04 40.15
C LYS A 146 19.39 -7.40 40.96
N MET A 147 18.23 -7.51 40.32
CA MET A 147 16.98 -7.92 40.98
C MET A 147 17.06 -9.34 41.54
N GLN A 148 17.78 -10.26 40.89
CA GLN A 148 18.02 -11.63 41.39
C GLN A 148 18.98 -11.64 42.60
N GLU A 149 19.99 -10.79 42.62
CA GLU A 149 20.90 -10.61 43.76
C GLU A 149 20.18 -10.01 44.97
N GLU A 150 19.37 -8.97 44.77
CA GLU A 150 18.49 -8.39 45.79
C GLU A 150 17.52 -9.44 46.35
N LEU A 151 16.83 -10.22 45.50
CA LEU A 151 15.96 -11.32 45.94
C LEU A 151 16.71 -12.43 46.69
N ALA A 152 17.95 -12.73 46.30
CA ALA A 152 18.80 -13.70 47.00
C ALA A 152 19.27 -13.17 48.37
N GLU A 153 19.52 -11.87 48.48
CA GLU A 153 19.84 -11.18 49.74
C GLU A 153 18.63 -11.15 50.67
N TYR A 154 17.44 -10.74 50.20
CA TYR A 154 16.19 -10.84 50.97
C TYR A 154 15.91 -12.28 51.43
N ARG A 155 16.12 -13.29 50.57
CA ARG A 155 15.96 -14.70 50.95
C ARG A 155 17.01 -15.15 51.98
N ARG A 156 18.27 -14.69 51.89
CA ARG A 156 19.29 -14.93 52.93
C ARG A 156 18.91 -14.27 54.25
N ASN A 157 18.45 -13.03 54.24
CA ASN A 157 18.05 -12.29 55.43
C ASN A 157 16.84 -12.95 56.11
N LEU A 158 15.84 -13.39 55.32
CA LEU A 158 14.73 -14.19 55.83
C LEU A 158 15.21 -15.53 56.42
N SER A 159 16.10 -16.23 55.72
CA SER A 159 16.68 -17.51 56.19
C SER A 159 17.52 -17.34 57.46
N PHE A 160 18.24 -16.22 57.62
CA PHE A 160 19.01 -15.88 58.82
C PHE A 160 18.08 -15.56 59.99
N PHE A 161 16.97 -14.88 59.74
CA PHE A 161 15.94 -14.62 60.76
C PHE A 161 15.30 -15.92 61.25
N PHE A 162 14.90 -16.81 60.34
CA PHE A 162 14.35 -18.12 60.69
C PHE A 162 15.37 -19.06 61.37
N PHE A 163 16.66 -19.02 61.00
CA PHE A 163 17.67 -19.90 61.61
C PHE A 163 18.08 -19.45 63.02
N ASN A 164 18.06 -18.14 63.32
CA ASN A 164 18.29 -17.62 64.68
C ASN A 164 17.06 -17.77 65.60
N GLN A 165 15.87 -18.06 65.04
CA GLN A 165 14.63 -18.21 65.81
C GLN A 165 14.29 -19.66 66.17
N GLN A 166 15.26 -20.59 66.07
CA GLN A 166 15.09 -21.98 66.43
C GLN A 166 15.92 -22.35 67.69
N ILE A 167 15.22 -22.47 68.82
CA ILE A 167 15.64 -22.95 70.17
C ILE A 167 16.19 -21.86 71.12
N PRO A 168 15.70 -21.73 72.39
CA PRO A 168 14.54 -22.37 73.02
C PRO A 168 13.39 -21.39 73.32
N LEU A 169 12.15 -21.84 73.08
CA LEU A 169 10.95 -21.17 73.59
C LEU A 169 10.08 -22.17 74.36
N LYS A 170 10.38 -22.29 75.66
CA LYS A 170 9.35 -22.54 76.67
C LYS A 170 9.16 -21.21 77.41
N LEU A 171 8.13 -20.46 77.04
CA LEU A 171 7.19 -19.73 77.92
C LEU A 171 6.26 -18.84 77.07
N ASP A 172 4.97 -18.90 77.42
CA ASP A 172 3.93 -17.87 77.27
C ASP A 172 3.68 -17.22 75.90
N ALA A 173 2.75 -17.85 75.16
CA ALA A 173 2.27 -17.45 73.84
C ALA A 173 1.51 -16.08 73.76
N ASN A 174 1.33 -15.37 74.88
CA ASN A 174 0.52 -14.15 74.92
C ASN A 174 1.33 -12.84 74.83
N HIS A 175 2.66 -12.85 75.03
CA HIS A 175 3.47 -11.62 74.96
C HIS A 175 3.98 -11.33 73.53
N ILE A 176 4.33 -12.39 72.78
CA ILE A 176 5.01 -12.29 71.47
C ILE A 176 4.14 -11.63 70.39
N ILE A 177 2.81 -11.75 70.48
CA ILE A 177 1.86 -11.17 69.52
C ILE A 177 1.94 -9.63 69.51
N PHE A 178 2.28 -9.00 70.64
CA PHE A 178 2.36 -7.56 70.77
C PHE A 178 3.71 -7.01 70.24
N ASP A 179 4.82 -7.55 70.73
CA ASP A 179 6.17 -7.01 70.46
C ASP A 179 6.70 -7.28 69.04
N LEU A 180 6.32 -8.40 68.39
CA LEU A 180 6.67 -8.65 66.99
C LEU A 180 5.59 -8.19 66.00
N GLY A 181 4.33 -8.06 66.43
CA GLY A 181 3.24 -7.62 65.56
C GLY A 181 3.31 -6.13 65.22
N TYR A 182 3.53 -5.27 66.21
CA TYR A 182 3.44 -3.81 66.03
C TYR A 182 4.55 -3.21 65.15
N PRO A 183 5.84 -3.60 65.28
CA PRO A 183 6.90 -3.07 64.40
C PRO A 183 6.76 -3.58 62.97
N ALA A 184 6.40 -4.86 62.79
CA ALA A 184 6.23 -5.47 61.47
C ALA A 184 5.03 -4.89 60.70
N THR A 185 3.94 -4.56 61.39
CA THR A 185 2.81 -3.83 60.79
C THR A 185 3.18 -2.39 60.44
N LYS A 186 3.94 -1.69 61.29
CA LYS A 186 4.41 -0.33 61.01
C LYS A 186 5.37 -0.24 59.82
N ALA A 187 6.30 -1.18 59.68
CA ALA A 187 7.18 -1.27 58.50
C ALA A 187 6.38 -1.53 57.22
N ARG A 188 5.45 -2.49 57.23
CA ARG A 188 4.57 -2.80 56.10
C ARG A 188 3.65 -1.64 55.70
N LEU A 189 3.24 -0.80 56.65
CA LEU A 189 2.51 0.44 56.36
C LEU A 189 3.41 1.45 55.65
N ALA A 190 4.62 1.68 56.14
CA ALA A 190 5.58 2.59 55.49
C ALA A 190 5.99 2.11 54.07
N ASP A 191 6.18 0.81 53.87
CA ASP A 191 6.43 0.22 52.54
C ASP A 191 5.23 0.45 51.60
N ARG A 192 4.00 0.29 52.11
CA ARG A 192 2.78 0.56 51.35
C ARG A 192 2.65 2.04 50.99
N ASP A 193 2.85 2.95 51.94
CA ASP A 193 2.82 4.39 51.69
C ASP A 193 3.86 4.78 50.63
N LYS A 194 5.05 4.16 50.67
CA LYS A 194 6.10 4.35 49.66
C LYS A 194 5.73 3.79 48.28
N ILE A 195 5.01 2.66 48.22
CA ILE A 195 4.45 2.12 46.98
C ILE A 195 3.39 3.07 46.41
N ASP A 196 2.48 3.57 47.25
CA ASP A 196 1.43 4.51 46.85
C ASP A 196 2.03 5.83 46.32
N GLU A 197 3.09 6.37 46.95
CA GLU A 197 3.87 7.50 46.42
C GLU A 197 4.50 7.20 45.04
N LEU A 198 5.10 6.02 44.88
CA LEU A 198 5.76 5.62 43.61
C LEU A 198 4.74 5.38 42.49
N LEU A 199 3.54 4.88 42.81
CA LEU A 199 2.44 4.75 41.86
C LEU A 199 1.92 6.12 41.38
N VAL A 200 1.80 7.10 42.28
CA VAL A 200 1.47 8.48 41.91
C VAL A 200 2.57 9.11 41.04
N ALA A 201 3.85 8.92 41.39
CA ALA A 201 4.97 9.40 40.59
C ALA A 201 5.00 8.76 39.19
N LEU A 202 4.77 7.45 39.09
CA LEU A 202 4.66 6.73 37.82
C LEU A 202 3.51 7.28 36.97
N SER A 203 2.32 7.44 37.55
CA SER A 203 1.15 7.99 36.85
C SER A 203 1.39 9.41 36.32
N ASN A 204 2.16 10.24 37.04
CA ASN A 204 2.52 11.59 36.58
C ASN A 204 3.50 11.54 35.40
N ILE A 205 4.52 10.67 35.46
CA ILE A 205 5.49 10.47 34.36
C ILE A 205 4.79 9.90 33.12
N GLU A 206 3.86 8.95 33.28
CA GLU A 206 3.04 8.43 32.19
C GLU A 206 2.16 9.52 31.55
N ALA A 207 1.57 10.41 32.35
CA ALA A 207 0.81 11.55 31.84
C ALA A 207 1.70 12.54 31.05
N GLU A 208 2.91 12.84 31.55
CA GLU A 208 3.88 13.70 30.87
C GLU A 208 4.37 13.09 29.54
N ILE A 209 4.74 11.81 29.53
CA ILE A 209 5.12 11.08 28.32
C ILE A 209 3.98 11.13 27.28
N ASN A 210 2.73 10.95 27.70
CA ASN A 210 1.58 11.04 26.81
C ASN A 210 1.34 12.46 26.26
N LEU A 211 1.59 13.51 27.05
CA LEU A 211 1.54 14.90 26.60
C LEU A 211 2.66 15.20 25.59
N LEU A 212 3.89 14.79 25.87
CA LEU A 212 5.03 14.96 24.98
C LEU A 212 4.85 14.22 23.65
N ARG A 213 4.32 12.99 23.67
CA ARG A 213 3.95 12.24 22.45
C ARG A 213 2.93 12.98 21.59
N ARG A 214 1.87 13.55 22.20
CA ARG A 214 0.89 14.39 21.49
C ARG A 214 1.54 15.65 20.90
N ARG A 215 2.46 16.29 21.65
CA ARG A 215 3.17 17.49 21.17
C ARG A 215 4.09 17.17 19.99
N ILE A 216 4.79 16.03 20.02
CA ILE A 216 5.61 15.55 18.89
C ILE A 216 4.73 15.32 17.66
N ALA A 217 3.63 14.58 17.77
CA ALA A 217 2.73 14.31 16.65
C ALA A 217 2.19 15.61 15.99
N LEU A 218 1.80 16.61 16.79
CA LEU A 218 1.36 17.91 16.28
C LEU A 218 2.49 18.69 15.57
N LEU A 219 3.73 18.60 16.06
CA LEU A 219 4.89 19.22 15.43
C LEU A 219 5.28 18.49 14.13
N GLU A 220 5.15 17.18 14.07
CA GLU A 220 5.37 16.38 12.86
C GLU A 220 4.34 16.70 11.78
N GLU A 221 3.06 16.84 12.15
CA GLU A 221 1.99 17.29 11.25
C GLU A 221 2.26 18.70 10.71
N GLU A 222 2.72 19.62 11.56
CA GLU A 222 3.07 20.99 11.15
C GLU A 222 4.29 21.02 10.22
N ILE A 223 5.32 20.22 10.50
CA ILE A 223 6.48 20.04 9.61
C ILE A 223 6.03 19.46 8.25
N LEU A 224 5.05 18.55 8.23
CA LEU A 224 4.49 18.00 6.98
C LEU A 224 3.66 19.04 6.22
N ARG A 225 2.88 19.90 6.90
CA ARG A 225 2.19 21.05 6.28
C ARG A 225 3.18 22.01 5.64
N ILE A 226 4.16 22.50 6.41
CA ILE A 226 5.18 23.46 5.96
C ILE A 226 6.00 22.87 4.81
N LYS A 227 6.36 21.58 4.84
CA LYS A 227 7.06 20.92 3.72
C LYS A 227 6.23 20.90 2.44
N LYS A 228 4.93 20.60 2.50
CA LYS A 228 4.03 20.63 1.33
C LYS A 228 3.88 22.04 0.76
N GLU A 229 3.73 23.04 1.63
CA GLU A 229 3.65 24.44 1.18
C GLU A 229 4.96 24.92 0.55
N ASN A 230 6.12 24.58 1.14
CA ASN A 230 7.42 24.93 0.57
C ASN A 230 7.63 24.25 -0.80
N GLN A 231 7.21 22.99 -0.96
CA GLN A 231 7.18 22.32 -2.28
C GLN A 231 6.27 23.04 -3.29
N ARG A 232 5.08 23.50 -2.88
CA ARG A 232 4.18 24.28 -3.73
C ARG A 232 4.84 25.59 -4.18
N LEU A 233 5.41 26.34 -3.23
CA LEU A 233 6.07 27.62 -3.50
C LEU A 233 7.31 27.46 -4.40
N VAL A 234 8.10 26.40 -4.23
CA VAL A 234 9.22 26.06 -5.13
C VAL A 234 8.70 25.75 -6.55
N GLY A 235 7.59 25.02 -6.68
CA GLY A 235 6.95 24.76 -7.98
C GLY A 235 6.32 26.00 -8.64
N GLU A 236 5.87 26.97 -7.85
CA GLU A 236 5.40 28.27 -8.35
C GLU A 236 6.56 29.17 -8.78
N LEU A 237 7.64 29.23 -7.99
CA LEU A 237 8.87 29.94 -8.35
C LEU A 237 9.50 29.39 -9.63
N GLN A 238 9.55 28.06 -9.78
CA GLN A 238 10.11 27.45 -10.98
C GLN A 238 9.27 27.76 -12.24
N ARG A 239 7.94 27.84 -12.13
CA ARG A 239 7.05 28.25 -13.24
C ARG A 239 7.23 29.73 -13.57
N ALA A 240 7.18 30.61 -12.57
CA ALA A 240 7.44 32.05 -12.77
C ALA A 240 8.82 32.31 -13.41
N ARG A 241 9.82 31.45 -13.14
CA ARG A 241 11.13 31.50 -13.79
C ARG A 241 11.08 31.06 -15.25
N THR A 242 10.42 29.95 -15.58
CA THR A 242 10.27 29.53 -16.99
C THR A 242 9.47 30.53 -17.80
N ASP A 243 8.46 31.17 -17.20
CA ASP A 243 7.64 32.20 -17.84
C ASP A 243 8.49 33.46 -18.11
N LEU A 244 9.31 33.88 -17.13
CA LEU A 244 10.27 34.97 -17.31
C LEU A 244 11.30 34.66 -18.40
N ASP A 245 11.87 33.45 -18.40
CA ASP A 245 12.84 33.02 -19.42
C ASP A 245 12.18 33.06 -20.82
N GLN A 246 10.95 32.58 -20.97
CA GLN A 246 10.18 32.65 -22.22
C GLN A 246 9.89 34.09 -22.65
N GLU A 247 9.45 34.98 -21.75
CA GLU A 247 9.23 36.39 -22.07
C GLU A 247 10.53 37.12 -22.43
N THR A 248 11.69 36.70 -21.88
CA THR A 248 12.98 37.25 -22.30
C THR A 248 13.35 36.84 -23.73
N LEU A 249 13.01 35.62 -24.15
CA LEU A 249 13.16 35.17 -25.53
C LEU A 249 12.21 35.93 -26.46
N ASN A 250 10.92 36.00 -26.14
CA ASN A 250 9.92 36.76 -26.91
C ASN A 250 10.37 38.23 -27.12
N ARG A 251 10.86 38.89 -26.06
CA ARG A 251 11.38 40.26 -26.15
C ARG A 251 12.58 40.38 -27.09
N ILE A 252 13.51 39.42 -27.06
CA ILE A 252 14.68 39.39 -27.94
C ILE A 252 14.23 39.18 -29.40
N ASP A 253 13.31 38.26 -29.66
CA ASP A 253 12.80 37.99 -31.01
C ASP A 253 12.07 39.21 -31.59
N HIS A 254 11.22 39.88 -30.79
CA HIS A 254 10.60 41.15 -31.22
C HIS A 254 11.62 42.28 -31.43
N GLN A 255 12.66 42.35 -30.60
CA GLN A 255 13.74 43.34 -30.79
C GLN A 255 14.53 43.07 -32.07
N ASN A 256 14.78 41.81 -32.41
CA ASN A 256 15.40 41.39 -33.67
C ASN A 256 14.50 41.74 -34.87
N GLN A 257 13.20 41.46 -34.80
CA GLN A 257 12.23 41.84 -35.83
C GLN A 257 12.19 43.36 -36.07
N VAL A 258 12.16 44.15 -35.00
CA VAL A 258 12.22 45.63 -35.09
C VAL A 258 13.53 46.08 -35.75
N GLN A 259 14.67 45.46 -35.41
CA GLN A 259 15.94 45.79 -36.06
C GLN A 259 15.93 45.43 -37.56
N THR A 260 15.45 44.25 -37.96
CA THR A 260 15.35 43.87 -39.38
C THR A 260 14.46 44.82 -40.16
N LEU A 261 13.30 45.20 -39.62
CA LEU A 261 12.41 46.18 -40.25
C LEU A 261 13.04 47.58 -40.34
N GLN A 262 13.82 47.98 -39.34
CA GLN A 262 14.55 49.25 -39.36
C GLN A 262 15.63 49.26 -40.45
N GLU A 263 16.39 48.17 -40.57
CA GLU A 263 17.41 47.98 -41.62
C GLU A 263 16.78 47.94 -43.02
N GLU A 264 15.59 47.35 -43.17
CA GLU A 264 14.80 47.34 -44.40
C GLU A 264 14.29 48.74 -44.78
N ILE A 265 13.74 49.50 -43.83
CA ILE A 265 13.33 50.90 -44.03
C ILE A 265 14.52 51.75 -44.47
N ASP A 266 15.67 51.63 -43.81
CA ASP A 266 16.87 52.41 -44.15
C ASP A 266 17.55 51.91 -45.43
N PHE A 267 17.31 50.67 -45.87
CA PHE A 267 17.64 50.21 -47.23
C PHE A 267 16.74 50.86 -48.28
N ILE A 268 15.41 50.77 -48.13
CA ILE A 268 14.43 51.33 -49.07
C ILE A 268 14.64 52.84 -49.25
N ARG A 269 14.85 53.59 -48.16
CA ARG A 269 15.18 55.03 -48.21
C ARG A 269 16.42 55.32 -49.05
N ARG A 270 17.50 54.56 -48.88
CA ARG A 270 18.74 54.74 -49.66
C ARG A 270 18.56 54.45 -51.15
N VAL A 271 17.71 53.48 -51.49
CA VAL A 271 17.33 53.18 -52.88
C VAL A 271 16.52 54.34 -53.46
N GLN A 272 15.46 54.79 -52.77
CA GLN A 272 14.61 55.91 -53.20
C GLN A 272 15.41 57.21 -53.35
N ASP A 273 16.30 57.54 -52.41
CA ASP A 273 17.20 58.69 -52.51
C ASP A 273 18.13 58.61 -53.72
N GLN A 274 18.52 57.40 -54.14
CA GLN A 274 19.35 57.20 -55.32
C GLN A 274 18.54 57.33 -56.61
N GLU A 275 17.36 56.72 -56.69
CA GLU A 275 16.42 56.87 -57.81
C GLU A 275 16.04 58.35 -58.02
N ILE A 276 15.77 59.09 -56.95
CA ILE A 276 15.49 60.53 -57.01
C ILE A 276 16.69 61.31 -57.57
N ARG A 277 17.92 60.99 -57.14
CA ARG A 277 19.14 61.63 -57.69
C ARG A 277 19.31 61.33 -59.18
N ASP A 278 19.09 60.10 -59.60
CA ASP A 278 19.24 59.68 -60.99
C ASP A 278 18.15 60.28 -61.90
N LEU A 279 16.89 60.33 -61.44
CA LEU A 279 15.78 61.01 -62.11
C LEU A 279 16.00 62.53 -62.20
N GLN A 280 16.52 63.18 -61.15
CA GLN A 280 16.89 64.60 -61.18
C GLN A 280 18.03 64.86 -62.18
N ALA A 281 19.02 63.96 -62.25
CA ALA A 281 20.11 64.05 -63.22
C ALA A 281 19.64 63.82 -64.68
N MET A 282 18.62 62.98 -64.90
CA MET A 282 17.97 62.84 -66.21
C MET A 282 17.16 64.08 -66.58
N ALA A 283 16.33 64.61 -65.67
CA ALA A 283 15.54 65.81 -65.90
C ALA A 283 16.42 67.05 -66.18
N ALA A 284 17.60 67.15 -65.56
CA ALA A 284 18.56 68.23 -65.82
C ALA A 284 19.18 68.20 -67.23
N ARG A 285 19.05 67.10 -67.98
CA ARG A 285 19.53 66.97 -69.37
C ARG A 285 18.46 67.33 -70.41
N ASP A 286 17.25 67.69 -69.99
CA ASP A 286 16.07 67.64 -70.85
C ASP A 286 15.58 69.04 -71.28
N THR A 287 16.02 69.50 -72.46
CA THR A 287 15.65 70.83 -73.01
C THR A 287 15.36 70.85 -74.52
N THR A 288 15.11 69.71 -75.17
CA THR A 288 14.86 69.63 -76.63
C THR A 288 13.48 69.09 -77.00
N SER A 289 13.01 69.46 -78.20
CA SER A 289 11.63 69.17 -78.64
C SER A 289 11.36 67.70 -79.00
N GLU A 290 12.37 66.95 -79.45
CA GLU A 290 12.23 65.54 -79.82
C GLU A 290 12.00 64.64 -78.60
N ASN A 291 12.68 64.96 -77.48
CA ASN A 291 12.50 64.27 -76.21
C ASN A 291 11.03 64.28 -75.75
N ARG A 292 10.26 65.34 -76.06
CA ARG A 292 8.88 65.49 -75.61
C ARG A 292 7.92 64.48 -76.25
N GLU A 293 8.18 64.04 -77.48
CA GLU A 293 7.41 62.95 -78.11
C GLU A 293 7.88 61.57 -77.64
N PHE A 294 9.18 61.40 -77.43
CA PHE A 294 9.75 60.20 -76.80
C PHE A 294 9.13 59.98 -75.41
N PHE A 295 9.17 60.98 -74.51
CA PHE A 295 8.54 60.91 -73.19
C PHE A 295 7.03 60.72 -73.25
N LYS A 296 6.32 61.29 -74.23
CA LYS A 296 4.88 61.04 -74.39
C LYS A 296 4.59 59.57 -74.72
N ASN A 297 5.40 58.96 -75.59
CA ASN A 297 5.26 57.55 -75.96
C ASN A 297 5.70 56.63 -74.81
N GLU A 298 6.81 56.94 -74.16
CA GLU A 298 7.36 56.14 -73.05
C GLU A 298 6.46 56.22 -71.81
N LEU A 299 5.94 57.41 -71.46
CA LEU A 299 4.91 57.57 -70.43
C LEU A 299 3.62 56.81 -70.80
N SER A 300 3.24 56.80 -72.08
CA SER A 300 2.08 56.03 -72.55
C SER A 300 2.33 54.51 -72.52
N SER A 301 3.58 54.05 -72.67
CA SER A 301 3.94 52.65 -72.45
C SER A 301 3.91 52.34 -70.96
N ALA A 302 4.66 53.07 -70.13
CA ALA A 302 4.70 52.90 -68.69
C ALA A 302 3.30 52.91 -68.05
N ILE A 303 2.37 53.77 -68.49
CA ILE A 303 0.98 53.77 -68.01
C ILE A 303 0.23 52.49 -68.42
N ARG A 304 0.47 51.92 -69.62
CA ARG A 304 -0.09 50.63 -70.03
C ARG A 304 0.54 49.47 -69.26
N ASP A 305 1.85 49.53 -69.04
CA ASP A 305 2.60 48.48 -68.35
C ASP A 305 2.21 48.42 -66.87
N ILE A 306 2.14 49.58 -66.19
CA ILE A 306 1.57 49.73 -64.84
C ILE A 306 0.13 49.22 -64.80
N ARG A 307 -0.72 49.56 -65.79
CA ARG A 307 -2.10 49.07 -65.81
C ARG A 307 -2.19 47.56 -66.00
N ASN A 308 -1.38 46.99 -66.90
CA ASN A 308 -1.28 45.55 -67.12
C ASN A 308 -0.77 44.84 -65.85
N GLU A 309 0.15 45.45 -65.10
CA GLU A 309 0.65 44.94 -63.83
C GLU A 309 -0.42 44.99 -62.74
N TYR A 310 -1.19 46.09 -62.61
CA TYR A 310 -2.35 46.15 -61.72
C TYR A 310 -3.45 45.15 -62.09
N ASP A 311 -3.73 44.95 -63.38
CA ASP A 311 -4.72 43.98 -63.86
C ASP A 311 -4.22 42.54 -63.61
N GLN A 312 -2.93 42.26 -63.79
CA GLN A 312 -2.30 40.98 -63.42
C GLN A 312 -2.32 40.74 -61.91
N MET A 313 -1.93 41.71 -61.09
CA MET A 313 -1.96 41.62 -59.63
C MET A 313 -3.38 41.42 -59.10
N THR A 314 -4.37 42.09 -59.70
CA THR A 314 -5.79 41.90 -59.35
C THR A 314 -6.28 40.50 -59.74
N SER A 315 -5.87 39.99 -60.91
CA SER A 315 -6.15 38.62 -61.36
C SER A 315 -5.49 37.57 -60.47
N ALA A 316 -4.22 37.75 -60.12
CA ALA A 316 -3.47 36.88 -59.21
C ALA A 316 -4.11 36.84 -57.82
N ASN A 317 -4.32 38.00 -57.19
CA ASN A 317 -5.00 38.10 -55.90
C ASN A 317 -6.38 37.43 -55.91
N ARG A 318 -7.14 37.55 -57.01
CA ARG A 318 -8.43 36.86 -57.16
C ARG A 318 -8.25 35.34 -57.23
N ASN A 319 -7.32 34.85 -58.06
CA ASN A 319 -7.06 33.41 -58.21
C ASN A 319 -6.53 32.79 -56.92
N ASP A 320 -5.70 33.51 -56.17
CA ASP A 320 -5.16 33.10 -54.88
C ASP A 320 -6.26 33.05 -53.82
N MET A 321 -7.13 34.07 -53.75
CA MET A 321 -8.33 34.02 -52.89
C MET A 321 -9.25 32.86 -53.26
N GLU A 322 -9.60 32.68 -54.53
CA GLU A 322 -10.45 31.57 -54.97
C GLU A 322 -9.84 30.21 -54.65
N SER A 323 -8.52 30.05 -54.80
CA SER A 323 -7.79 28.82 -54.48
C SER A 323 -7.73 28.58 -52.97
N TRP A 324 -7.48 29.64 -52.18
CA TRP A 324 -7.51 29.59 -50.73
C TRP A 324 -8.90 29.21 -50.18
N TYR A 325 -9.97 29.81 -50.71
CA TYR A 325 -11.34 29.45 -50.34
C TYR A 325 -11.66 27.99 -50.71
N LYS A 326 -11.27 27.52 -51.90
CA LYS A 326 -11.44 26.11 -52.31
C LYS A 326 -10.70 25.16 -51.37
N LEU A 327 -9.44 25.45 -51.04
CA LEU A 327 -8.65 24.68 -50.08
C LEU A 327 -9.28 24.68 -48.67
N LYS A 328 -9.71 25.84 -48.16
CA LYS A 328 -10.31 25.95 -46.82
C LYS A 328 -11.65 25.21 -46.73
N VAL A 329 -12.47 25.26 -47.77
CA VAL A 329 -13.71 24.46 -47.85
C VAL A 329 -13.40 22.96 -47.88
N GLN A 330 -12.40 22.53 -48.65
CA GLN A 330 -11.97 21.13 -48.69
C GLN A 330 -11.39 20.64 -47.36
N GLU A 331 -10.62 21.47 -46.66
CA GLU A 331 -10.10 21.21 -45.32
C GLU A 331 -11.25 21.03 -44.31
N ILE A 332 -12.22 21.95 -44.29
CA ILE A 332 -13.40 21.86 -43.41
C ILE A 332 -14.24 20.61 -43.72
N GLN A 333 -14.46 20.28 -45.01
CA GLN A 333 -15.18 19.08 -45.41
C GLN A 333 -14.46 17.79 -44.99
N THR A 334 -13.14 17.70 -45.21
CA THR A 334 -12.35 16.52 -44.81
C THR A 334 -12.21 16.39 -43.30
N GLN A 335 -12.09 17.50 -42.56
CA GLN A 335 -12.11 17.52 -41.10
C GLN A 335 -13.48 17.07 -40.56
N SER A 336 -14.59 17.59 -41.10
CA SER A 336 -15.95 17.19 -40.73
C SER A 336 -16.21 15.71 -41.02
N ALA A 337 -15.70 15.18 -42.15
CA ALA A 337 -15.81 13.78 -42.49
C ALA A 337 -15.03 12.89 -41.51
N ARG A 338 -13.78 13.24 -41.19
CA ARG A 338 -12.98 12.55 -40.16
C ARG A 338 -13.67 12.55 -38.79
N GLN A 339 -14.14 13.71 -38.34
CA GLN A 339 -14.83 13.84 -37.06
C GLN A 339 -16.13 13.01 -37.02
N THR A 340 -16.85 12.91 -38.13
CA THR A 340 -18.05 12.06 -38.24
C THR A 340 -17.71 10.57 -38.14
N MET A 341 -16.63 10.12 -38.79
CA MET A 341 -16.17 8.72 -38.68
C MET A 341 -15.70 8.39 -37.26
N GLU A 342 -14.95 9.30 -36.63
CA GLU A 342 -14.47 9.14 -35.26
C GLU A 342 -15.63 9.08 -34.25
N GLN A 343 -16.61 9.98 -34.35
CA GLN A 343 -17.85 9.90 -33.56
C GLN A 343 -18.62 8.61 -33.82
N GLY A 344 -18.60 8.09 -35.04
CA GLY A 344 -19.17 6.77 -35.39
C GLY A 344 -18.48 5.64 -34.62
N TYR A 345 -17.15 5.60 -34.65
CA TYR A 345 -16.34 4.63 -33.91
C TYR A 345 -16.57 4.72 -32.39
N GLN A 346 -16.53 5.92 -31.81
CA GLN A 346 -16.78 6.14 -30.39
C GLN A 346 -18.20 5.69 -29.99
N ARG A 347 -19.23 5.95 -30.82
CA ARG A 347 -20.59 5.46 -30.58
C ARG A 347 -20.69 3.94 -30.60
N GLU A 348 -20.00 3.27 -31.54
CA GLU A 348 -20.04 1.82 -31.64
C GLU A 348 -19.27 1.15 -30.49
N GLU A 349 -18.15 1.72 -30.07
CA GLU A 349 -17.42 1.29 -28.87
C GLU A 349 -18.29 1.42 -27.61
N VAL A 350 -18.99 2.54 -27.44
CA VAL A 350 -19.94 2.73 -26.33
C VAL A 350 -21.10 1.71 -26.39
N LYS A 351 -21.60 1.33 -27.56
CA LYS A 351 -22.59 0.24 -27.68
C LYS A 351 -21.98 -1.10 -27.24
N ARG A 352 -20.78 -1.45 -27.73
CA ARG A 352 -20.08 -2.69 -27.39
C ARG A 352 -19.87 -2.82 -25.88
N LEU A 353 -19.36 -1.77 -25.25
CA LEU A 353 -19.16 -1.72 -23.79
C LEU A 353 -20.49 -1.83 -23.03
N ARG A 354 -21.57 -1.20 -23.51
CA ARG A 354 -22.90 -1.34 -22.90
C ARG A 354 -23.44 -2.78 -22.97
N VAL A 355 -23.24 -3.48 -24.09
CA VAL A 355 -23.64 -4.90 -24.22
C VAL A 355 -22.84 -5.77 -23.25
N GLN A 356 -21.51 -5.65 -23.24
CA GLN A 356 -20.64 -6.39 -22.31
C GLN A 356 -21.00 -6.14 -20.84
N LEU A 357 -21.34 -4.91 -20.49
CA LEU A 357 -21.77 -4.52 -19.14
C LEU A 357 -23.15 -5.13 -18.80
N GLY A 358 -24.05 -5.24 -19.78
CA GLY A 358 -25.30 -6.00 -19.67
C GLY A 358 -25.05 -7.48 -19.39
N ASP A 359 -24.19 -8.14 -20.18
CA ASP A 359 -23.84 -9.55 -20.01
C ASP A 359 -23.19 -9.84 -18.64
N LEU A 360 -22.31 -8.95 -18.17
CA LEU A 360 -21.67 -9.06 -16.86
C LEU A 360 -22.68 -8.86 -15.71
N ARG A 361 -23.66 -7.95 -15.86
CA ARG A 361 -24.76 -7.80 -14.89
C ARG A 361 -25.66 -9.04 -14.85
N GLY A 362 -25.95 -9.65 -16.00
CA GLY A 362 -26.68 -10.92 -16.07
C GLY A 362 -25.96 -12.04 -15.32
N LYS A 363 -24.65 -12.22 -15.60
CA LYS A 363 -23.80 -13.19 -14.89
C LYS A 363 -23.72 -12.93 -13.38
N LEU A 364 -23.70 -11.66 -12.96
CA LEU A 364 -23.74 -11.30 -11.55
C LEU A 364 -25.05 -11.79 -10.89
N ALA A 365 -26.20 -11.45 -11.48
CA ALA A 365 -27.50 -11.87 -10.97
C ALA A 365 -27.67 -13.41 -10.94
N ASP A 366 -27.15 -14.12 -11.94
CA ASP A 366 -27.12 -15.59 -11.97
C ASP A 366 -26.25 -16.18 -10.83
N LEU A 367 -25.15 -15.53 -10.46
CA LEU A 367 -24.28 -15.97 -9.37
C LEU A 367 -24.88 -15.63 -8.01
N GLU A 368 -25.46 -14.45 -7.84
CA GLU A 368 -26.20 -14.04 -6.65
C GLU A 368 -27.39 -14.98 -6.39
N GLY A 369 -28.14 -15.34 -7.43
CA GLY A 369 -29.23 -16.32 -7.35
C GLY A 369 -28.78 -17.72 -6.94
N ARG A 370 -27.65 -18.21 -7.48
CA ARG A 370 -27.04 -19.49 -7.04
C ARG A 370 -26.55 -19.42 -5.60
N ASN A 371 -25.94 -18.32 -5.18
CA ASN A 371 -25.44 -18.16 -3.82
C ASN A 371 -26.60 -18.15 -2.80
N SER A 372 -27.68 -17.42 -3.09
CA SER A 372 -28.90 -17.44 -2.26
C SER A 372 -29.56 -18.83 -2.17
N LEU A 373 -29.49 -19.65 -3.22
CA LEU A 373 -29.96 -21.04 -3.18
C LEU A 373 -29.08 -21.91 -2.29
N LEU A 374 -27.76 -21.80 -2.40
CA LEU A 374 -26.80 -22.54 -1.56
C LEU A 374 -26.90 -22.14 -0.08
N GLU A 375 -27.08 -20.84 0.21
CA GLU A 375 -27.32 -20.32 1.56
C GLU A 375 -28.59 -20.94 2.19
N LYS A 376 -29.68 -21.06 1.42
CA LYS A 376 -30.90 -21.74 1.87
C LYS A 376 -30.68 -23.23 2.14
N GLN A 377 -29.93 -23.92 1.27
CA GLN A 377 -29.59 -25.34 1.48
C GLN A 377 -28.73 -25.53 2.74
N ILE A 378 -27.79 -24.63 3.02
CA ILE A 378 -27.00 -24.65 4.26
C ILE A 378 -27.90 -24.42 5.48
N GLN A 379 -28.84 -23.48 5.41
CA GLN A 379 -29.80 -23.25 6.51
C GLN A 379 -30.71 -24.45 6.76
N GLU A 380 -31.21 -25.11 5.70
CA GLU A 380 -32.04 -26.29 5.80
C GLU A 380 -31.28 -27.49 6.38
N LEU A 381 -30.04 -27.74 5.92
CA LEU A 381 -29.17 -28.79 6.48
C LEU A 381 -28.79 -28.52 7.94
N ASN A 382 -28.52 -27.26 8.31
CA ASN A 382 -28.26 -26.90 9.71
C ASN A 382 -29.50 -27.13 10.60
N PHE A 383 -30.70 -26.80 10.11
CA PHE A 383 -31.94 -27.06 10.85
C PHE A 383 -32.18 -28.57 11.03
N GLN A 384 -31.91 -29.38 10.01
CA GLN A 384 -31.98 -30.84 10.10
C GLN A 384 -30.96 -31.39 11.11
N LEU A 385 -29.71 -30.93 11.08
CA LEU A 385 -28.67 -31.31 12.04
C LEU A 385 -29.04 -30.94 13.49
N GLU A 386 -29.58 -29.73 13.72
CA GLU A 386 -30.06 -29.32 15.03
C GLU A 386 -31.22 -30.18 15.55
N ASP A 387 -32.12 -30.63 14.66
CA ASP A 387 -33.26 -31.47 15.05
C ASP A 387 -32.83 -32.91 15.34
N ASP A 388 -31.94 -33.47 14.52
CA ASP A 388 -31.27 -34.75 14.77
C ASP A 388 -30.49 -34.72 16.09
N GLN A 389 -29.72 -33.66 16.35
CA GLN A 389 -29.03 -33.45 17.63
C GLN A 389 -30.03 -33.49 18.79
N ARG A 390 -31.12 -32.70 18.75
CA ARG A 390 -32.16 -32.70 19.79
C ARG A 390 -32.77 -34.09 20.01
N SER A 391 -33.00 -34.84 18.93
CA SER A 391 -33.52 -36.20 18.96
C SER A 391 -32.56 -37.19 19.64
N TYR A 392 -31.27 -37.18 19.26
CA TYR A 392 -30.24 -37.99 19.91
C TYR A 392 -30.02 -37.60 21.38
N GLU A 393 -30.09 -36.31 21.71
CA GLU A 393 -29.98 -35.85 23.09
C GLU A 393 -31.14 -36.33 23.97
N ALA A 394 -32.39 -36.27 23.46
CA ALA A 394 -33.56 -36.80 24.15
C ALA A 394 -33.43 -38.31 24.37
N ALA A 395 -33.08 -39.07 23.32
CA ALA A 395 -32.87 -40.51 23.42
C ALA A 395 -31.76 -40.89 24.41
N LEU A 396 -30.69 -40.09 24.52
CA LEU A 396 -29.63 -40.31 25.50
C LEU A 396 -30.11 -40.02 26.93
N ASN A 397 -30.84 -38.93 27.14
CA ASN A 397 -31.42 -38.57 28.43
C ASN A 397 -32.40 -39.63 28.95
N ASP A 398 -33.20 -40.24 28.06
CA ASP A 398 -34.10 -41.35 28.38
C ASP A 398 -33.34 -42.61 28.83
N ARG A 399 -32.21 -42.92 28.17
CA ARG A 399 -31.35 -44.05 28.57
C ARG A 399 -30.65 -43.77 29.91
N ASP A 400 -30.18 -42.55 30.15
CA ASP A 400 -29.63 -42.14 31.44
C ASP A 400 -30.68 -42.15 32.57
N ALA A 401 -31.96 -41.89 32.26
CA ALA A 401 -33.07 -42.07 33.20
C ALA A 401 -33.32 -43.55 33.51
N GLN A 402 -33.32 -44.44 32.50
CA GLN A 402 -33.43 -45.89 32.70
C GLN A 402 -32.26 -46.45 33.52
N ILE A 403 -31.02 -46.01 33.25
CA ILE A 403 -29.82 -46.41 34.01
C ILE A 403 -29.93 -45.95 35.47
N ARG A 404 -30.43 -44.74 35.74
CA ARG A 404 -30.69 -44.27 37.12
C ARG A 404 -31.73 -45.12 37.82
N LYS A 405 -32.88 -45.37 37.19
CA LYS A 405 -33.94 -46.24 37.74
C LYS A 405 -33.42 -47.64 38.07
N MET A 406 -32.67 -48.27 37.18
CA MET A 406 -32.06 -49.58 37.45
C MET A 406 -31.02 -49.55 38.59
N ARG A 407 -30.27 -48.45 38.74
CA ARG A 407 -29.34 -48.28 39.87
C ARG A 407 -30.08 -48.11 41.19
N GLU A 408 -31.17 -47.35 41.20
CA GLU A 408 -32.06 -47.17 42.35
C GLU A 408 -32.72 -48.51 42.75
N GLU A 409 -33.22 -49.29 41.78
CA GLU A 409 -33.76 -50.64 42.00
C GLU A 409 -32.69 -51.60 42.57
N CYS A 410 -31.47 -51.61 42.01
CA CYS A 410 -30.36 -52.37 42.56
C CYS A 410 -29.96 -51.93 43.97
N GLN A 411 -29.99 -50.62 44.28
CA GLN A 411 -29.72 -50.11 45.62
C GLN A 411 -30.80 -50.51 46.62
N ALA A 412 -32.08 -50.45 46.24
CA ALA A 412 -33.18 -50.92 47.07
C ALA A 412 -33.05 -52.42 47.40
N LEU A 413 -32.74 -53.25 46.41
CA LEU A 413 -32.48 -54.69 46.60
C LEU A 413 -31.27 -54.95 47.50
N MET A 414 -30.19 -54.16 47.40
CA MET A 414 -29.05 -54.28 48.32
C MET A 414 -29.42 -53.93 49.77
N VAL A 415 -30.25 -52.90 49.99
CA VAL A 415 -30.74 -52.54 51.33
C VAL A 415 -31.68 -53.62 51.88
N GLU A 416 -32.60 -54.13 51.07
CA GLU A 416 -33.51 -55.22 51.47
C GLU A 416 -32.74 -56.51 51.83
N LEU A 417 -31.73 -56.87 51.04
CA LEU A 417 -30.84 -58.00 51.35
C LEU A 417 -30.02 -57.76 52.63
N GLN A 418 -29.58 -56.53 52.90
CA GLN A 418 -28.90 -56.20 54.15
C GLN A 418 -29.86 -56.33 55.36
N MET A 419 -31.09 -55.83 55.26
CA MET A 419 -32.10 -55.99 56.31
C MET A 419 -32.46 -57.47 56.56
N LEU A 420 -32.55 -58.27 55.50
CA LEU A 420 -32.74 -59.73 55.61
C LEU A 420 -31.52 -60.42 56.24
N LEU A 421 -30.31 -59.95 55.96
CA LEU A 421 -29.09 -60.45 56.60
C LEU A 421 -29.04 -60.09 58.10
N ASP A 422 -29.40 -58.87 58.47
CA ASP A 422 -29.38 -58.39 59.86
C ASP A 422 -30.46 -59.09 60.71
N THR A 423 -31.66 -59.28 60.16
CA THR A 423 -32.72 -60.09 60.80
C THR A 423 -32.31 -61.56 60.92
N LYS A 424 -31.65 -62.13 59.90
CA LYS A 424 -31.10 -63.50 59.98
C LYS A 424 -30.01 -63.62 61.05
N GLN A 425 -29.12 -62.63 61.18
CA GLN A 425 -28.11 -62.60 62.25
C GLN A 425 -28.76 -62.51 63.65
N THR A 426 -29.84 -61.73 63.77
CA THR A 426 -30.63 -61.60 65.00
C THR A 426 -31.26 -62.96 65.36
N LEU A 427 -31.92 -63.61 64.41
CA LEU A 427 -32.53 -64.93 64.61
C LEU A 427 -31.49 -66.04 64.87
N ASP A 428 -30.33 -66.01 64.22
CA ASP A 428 -29.21 -66.92 64.54
C ASP A 428 -28.76 -66.76 66.00
N ALA A 429 -28.67 -65.53 66.49
CA ALA A 429 -28.28 -65.23 67.87
C ALA A 429 -29.36 -65.69 68.87
N GLU A 430 -30.64 -65.48 68.56
CA GLU A 430 -31.76 -66.04 69.34
C GLU A 430 -31.70 -67.58 69.37
N ILE A 431 -31.52 -68.24 68.22
CA ILE A 431 -31.39 -69.71 68.14
C ILE A 431 -30.16 -70.20 68.93
N ALA A 432 -29.04 -69.47 68.92
CA ALA A 432 -27.88 -69.79 69.75
C ALA A 432 -28.18 -69.66 71.25
N ILE A 433 -28.94 -68.64 71.67
CA ILE A 433 -29.42 -68.47 73.05
C ILE A 433 -30.38 -69.61 73.44
N TYR A 434 -31.33 -69.99 72.57
CA TYR A 434 -32.26 -71.09 72.82
C TYR A 434 -31.56 -72.46 72.90
N ARG A 435 -30.57 -72.73 72.02
CA ARG A 435 -29.73 -73.94 72.11
C ARG A 435 -28.99 -74.01 73.44
N LYS A 436 -28.38 -72.90 73.87
CA LYS A 436 -27.67 -72.80 75.14
C LYS A 436 -28.57 -72.99 76.37
N MET A 437 -29.83 -72.58 76.28
CA MET A 437 -30.86 -72.89 77.30
C MET A 437 -31.27 -74.36 77.32
N LEU A 438 -31.33 -75.02 76.15
CA LEU A 438 -31.72 -76.43 75.99
C LEU A 438 -30.60 -77.41 76.36
N GLU A 439 -29.33 -76.99 76.33
CA GLU A 439 -28.16 -77.79 76.75
C GLU A 439 -28.05 -77.95 78.28
N GLY A 440 -28.88 -77.27 79.07
CA GLY A 440 -29.04 -77.50 80.52
C GLY A 440 -27.93 -76.96 81.42
N GLU A 441 -26.96 -76.22 80.88
CA GLU A 441 -25.80 -75.71 81.62
C GLU A 441 -26.00 -74.27 82.15
N GLY A 442 -26.75 -74.17 83.25
CA GLY A 442 -26.51 -73.21 84.33
C GLY A 442 -26.86 -71.71 84.15
N ASP A 443 -27.56 -71.16 85.15
CA ASP A 443 -27.74 -69.72 85.39
C ASP A 443 -26.40 -68.99 85.64
N GLY A 444 -25.70 -68.62 84.56
CA GLY A 444 -24.44 -67.89 84.59
C GLY A 444 -24.55 -66.45 84.04
N PRO A 445 -23.80 -65.46 84.57
CA PRO A 445 -23.91 -64.05 84.17
C PRO A 445 -23.61 -63.77 82.68
N GLY A 446 -22.97 -64.70 81.96
CA GLY A 446 -22.75 -64.59 80.51
C GLY A 446 -24.02 -64.67 79.66
N LEU A 447 -25.13 -65.23 80.17
CA LEU A 447 -26.39 -65.30 79.41
C LEU A 447 -27.04 -63.91 79.28
N LYS A 448 -26.99 -63.11 80.36
CA LYS A 448 -27.47 -61.71 80.34
C LYS A 448 -26.67 -60.85 79.37
N GLN A 449 -25.35 -61.03 79.32
CA GLN A 449 -24.47 -60.24 78.44
C GLN A 449 -24.73 -60.53 76.94
N LEU A 450 -25.03 -61.78 76.57
CA LEU A 450 -25.43 -62.16 75.21
C LEU A 450 -26.80 -61.58 74.82
N VAL A 451 -27.80 -61.69 75.70
CA VAL A 451 -29.14 -61.11 75.48
C VAL A 451 -29.05 -59.59 75.34
N GLU A 452 -28.27 -58.92 76.19
CA GLU A 452 -28.08 -57.46 76.11
C GLU A 452 -27.35 -57.03 74.82
N GLN A 453 -26.45 -57.86 74.28
CA GLN A 453 -25.80 -57.59 73.01
C GLN A 453 -26.77 -57.69 71.80
N VAL A 454 -27.70 -58.64 71.81
CA VAL A 454 -28.77 -58.78 70.79
C VAL A 454 -29.80 -57.65 70.87
N VAL A 455 -30.14 -57.21 72.09
CA VAL A 455 -31.03 -56.04 72.31
C VAL A 455 -30.37 -54.73 71.87
N ARG A 456 -29.03 -54.62 71.90
CA ARG A 456 -28.32 -53.45 71.34
C ARG A 456 -28.26 -53.46 69.81
N THR A 457 -28.16 -54.62 69.16
CA THR A 457 -28.13 -54.69 67.68
C THR A 457 -29.49 -54.39 67.04
N THR A 458 -30.60 -54.60 67.75
CA THR A 458 -31.96 -54.30 67.28
C THR A 458 -32.38 -52.83 67.48
N GLY A 459 -31.57 -52.01 68.16
CA GLY A 459 -32.00 -50.68 68.65
C GLY A 459 -31.38 -49.44 67.97
N ILE A 460 -30.77 -49.55 66.78
CA ILE A 460 -29.95 -48.45 66.19
C ILE A 460 -30.42 -48.00 64.77
N ASN A 461 -31.43 -48.61 64.17
CA ASN A 461 -31.82 -48.33 62.77
C ASN A 461 -32.99 -47.34 62.57
N GLU A 462 -33.26 -46.45 63.54
CA GLU A 462 -34.18 -45.32 63.34
C GLU A 462 -33.50 -43.99 63.70
N VAL A 463 -33.71 -42.98 62.83
CA VAL A 463 -33.20 -41.58 62.85
C VAL A 463 -31.84 -41.33 62.15
N ALA A 464 -31.86 -40.31 61.26
CA ALA A 464 -30.82 -39.84 60.31
C ALA A 464 -30.67 -40.74 59.04
N ASP A 465 -30.75 -40.24 57.79
CA ASP A 465 -30.84 -38.86 57.27
C ASP A 465 -31.88 -38.74 56.13
N THR A 466 -32.92 -37.91 56.33
CA THR A 466 -33.96 -37.63 55.31
C THR A 466 -34.19 -36.15 55.04
N VAL A 467 -33.21 -35.27 55.35
CA VAL A 467 -33.31 -33.83 55.07
C VAL A 467 -31.98 -33.22 54.63
N ARG A 468 -31.58 -33.39 53.34
CA ARG A 468 -30.70 -32.43 52.62
C ARG A 468 -31.00 -32.36 51.11
N PHE A 469 -31.40 -31.16 50.68
CA PHE A 469 -31.31 -30.62 49.31
C PHE A 469 -32.16 -31.24 48.19
N THR A 470 -33.47 -30.99 48.27
CA THR A 470 -34.27 -30.65 47.09
C THR A 470 -33.90 -29.26 46.58
N GLU A 471 -33.00 -29.14 45.61
CA GLU A 471 -32.74 -27.85 44.94
C GLU A 471 -32.67 -28.01 43.41
N THR A 472 -33.78 -27.63 42.77
CA THR A 472 -34.01 -27.28 41.35
C THR A 472 -33.07 -27.81 40.25
N MET A 473 -33.65 -28.58 39.34
CA MET A 473 -33.15 -28.76 37.97
C MET A 473 -32.89 -27.41 37.26
N ARG A 474 -31.70 -27.25 36.68
CA ARG A 474 -31.53 -26.57 35.38
C ARG A 474 -30.59 -27.37 34.51
N VAL A 475 -31.14 -27.93 33.43
CA VAL A 475 -30.36 -28.57 32.36
C VAL A 475 -29.70 -27.50 31.53
N VAL A 476 -28.37 -27.53 31.43
CA VAL A 476 -27.62 -26.94 30.31
C VAL A 476 -26.59 -27.96 29.88
N LYS A 477 -26.87 -28.64 28.77
CA LYS A 477 -25.95 -29.58 28.13
C LYS A 477 -25.00 -28.78 27.25
N GLY A 478 -23.70 -28.91 27.48
CA GLY A 478 -22.69 -28.08 26.85
C GLY A 478 -22.22 -28.69 25.52
N GLU A 479 -22.70 -28.14 24.41
CA GLU A 479 -21.96 -28.22 23.15
C GLU A 479 -20.92 -27.10 23.11
N THR A 480 -19.67 -27.45 22.75
CA THR A 480 -18.58 -26.48 22.63
C THR A 480 -18.76 -25.60 21.40
N SER A 481 -19.44 -24.46 21.59
CA SER A 481 -19.47 -23.38 20.62
C SER A 481 -19.33 -22.04 21.32
N SER A 482 -18.41 -21.19 20.85
CA SER A 482 -18.16 -19.83 21.34
C SER A 482 -19.31 -18.89 20.98
N ARG A 483 -20.48 -19.08 21.60
CA ARG A 483 -21.73 -18.43 21.24
C ARG A 483 -21.68 -16.94 21.61
N THR A 484 -21.45 -16.09 20.61
CA THR A 484 -21.69 -14.65 20.70
C THR A 484 -23.15 -14.38 20.33
N SER A 485 -23.85 -13.62 21.16
CA SER A 485 -25.26 -13.27 20.99
C SER A 485 -25.42 -11.76 20.83
N TYR A 486 -26.25 -11.36 19.87
CA TYR A 486 -26.48 -9.97 19.50
C TYR A 486 -27.96 -9.62 19.72
N THR A 487 -28.24 -8.61 20.55
CA THR A 487 -29.59 -8.08 20.78
C THR A 487 -29.64 -6.64 20.28
N ARG A 488 -30.67 -6.30 19.49
CA ARG A 488 -30.76 -5.02 18.78
C ARG A 488 -32.11 -4.37 19.01
N SER A 489 -32.12 -3.06 19.16
CA SER A 489 -33.34 -2.25 19.26
C SER A 489 -33.09 -0.84 18.72
N ALA A 490 -34.11 -0.22 18.14
CA ALA A 490 -34.08 1.15 17.63
C ALA A 490 -35.41 1.86 17.91
N LYS A 491 -35.35 3.16 18.14
CA LYS A 491 -36.45 4.08 18.47
C LYS A 491 -36.40 5.28 17.54
N GLY A 492 -36.88 5.08 16.31
CA GLY A 492 -36.92 6.08 15.24
C GLY A 492 -36.24 5.59 13.97
N ASN A 493 -35.82 6.53 13.13
CA ASN A 493 -35.33 6.28 11.77
C ASN A 493 -33.88 5.78 11.69
N VAL A 494 -33.17 5.66 12.81
CA VAL A 494 -31.73 5.36 12.83
C VAL A 494 -31.46 4.16 13.73
N SER A 495 -30.74 3.17 13.21
CA SER A 495 -30.39 1.94 13.92
C SER A 495 -28.89 1.64 13.87
N ILE A 496 -28.41 0.79 14.78
CA ILE A 496 -27.04 0.28 14.76
C ILE A 496 -27.03 -1.03 13.95
N GLN A 497 -26.53 -0.98 12.72
CA GLN A 497 -26.55 -2.08 11.76
C GLN A 497 -25.43 -3.11 12.03
N GLU A 498 -24.28 -2.67 12.52
CA GLU A 498 -23.17 -3.58 12.82
C GLU A 498 -22.25 -2.98 13.90
N THR A 499 -21.67 -3.83 14.74
CA THR A 499 -20.51 -3.47 15.55
C THR A 499 -19.46 -4.57 15.39
N SER A 500 -18.25 -4.20 14.98
CA SER A 500 -17.15 -5.16 14.85
C SER A 500 -16.89 -5.87 16.19
N PRO A 501 -16.81 -7.22 16.23
CA PRO A 501 -16.47 -7.96 17.45
C PRO A 501 -15.10 -7.55 18.01
N ASP A 502 -14.14 -7.21 17.13
CA ASP A 502 -12.79 -6.72 17.45
C ASP A 502 -12.76 -5.25 17.90
N GLY A 503 -13.92 -4.57 17.95
CA GLY A 503 -14.00 -3.14 18.28
C GLY A 503 -13.42 -2.20 17.22
N LYS A 504 -13.21 -2.64 15.98
CA LYS A 504 -12.57 -1.82 14.92
C LYS A 504 -13.49 -0.73 14.34
N PHE A 505 -14.79 -0.99 14.27
CA PHE A 505 -15.77 -0.07 13.70
C PHE A 505 -17.19 -0.31 14.21
N ILE A 506 -18.05 0.69 14.03
CA ILE A 506 -19.49 0.64 14.27
C ILE A 506 -20.22 1.24 13.06
N VAL A 507 -21.29 0.60 12.59
CA VAL A 507 -22.11 1.05 11.44
C VAL A 507 -23.48 1.50 11.92
N LEU A 508 -23.86 2.72 11.55
CA LEU A 508 -25.21 3.25 11.74
C LEU A 508 -25.96 3.26 10.40
N GLU A 509 -27.26 3.01 10.42
CA GLU A 509 -28.13 2.96 9.23
C GLU A 509 -29.37 3.82 9.43
N ASN A 510 -29.71 4.66 8.45
CA ASN A 510 -31.03 5.27 8.36
C ASN A 510 -32.00 4.27 7.70
N THR A 511 -32.88 3.69 8.51
CA THR A 511 -33.86 2.68 8.09
C THR A 511 -35.07 3.26 7.36
N HIS A 512 -35.21 4.59 7.30
CA HIS A 512 -36.28 5.26 6.59
C HIS A 512 -35.98 5.32 5.07
N ARG A 513 -36.99 5.08 4.24
CA ARG A 513 -36.85 4.94 2.78
C ARG A 513 -36.74 6.27 2.03
N SER A 514 -37.29 7.35 2.58
CA SER A 514 -37.46 8.64 1.88
C SER A 514 -37.16 9.90 2.70
N LYS A 515 -36.76 9.76 3.96
CA LYS A 515 -36.54 10.90 4.88
C LYS A 515 -35.10 10.85 5.37
N GLU A 516 -34.37 11.95 5.19
CA GLU A 516 -33.05 12.12 5.78
C GLU A 516 -33.19 12.51 7.25
N GLU A 517 -32.28 12.00 8.09
CA GLU A 517 -32.30 12.26 9.53
C GLU A 517 -31.03 13.03 9.92
N PRO A 518 -31.14 14.25 10.47
CA PRO A 518 -29.98 14.99 10.98
C PRO A 518 -29.51 14.34 12.29
N ILE A 519 -28.35 13.67 12.24
CA ILE A 519 -27.74 12.99 13.39
C ILE A 519 -26.50 13.72 13.92
N GLY A 520 -26.38 15.01 13.60
CA GLY A 520 -25.32 15.87 14.10
C GLY A 520 -25.39 16.07 15.61
N GLU A 521 -24.22 16.09 16.26
CA GLU A 521 -24.07 16.13 17.74
C GLU A 521 -24.68 14.92 18.50
N TRP A 522 -25.19 13.89 17.81
CA TRP A 522 -25.62 12.64 18.45
C TRP A 522 -24.41 11.91 19.06
N LYS A 523 -24.64 11.16 20.14
CA LYS A 523 -23.58 10.54 20.95
C LYS A 523 -23.68 9.03 20.94
N LEU A 524 -22.65 8.37 20.45
CA LEU A 524 -22.49 6.92 20.46
C LEU A 524 -21.68 6.53 21.70
N LYS A 525 -22.32 5.93 22.70
CA LYS A 525 -21.67 5.41 23.91
C LYS A 525 -21.53 3.89 23.82
N ARG A 526 -20.34 3.35 24.09
CA ARG A 526 -20.09 1.90 24.17
C ARG A 526 -19.54 1.54 25.54
N LYS A 527 -20.31 0.74 26.28
CA LYS A 527 -19.97 0.22 27.60
C LYS A 527 -19.41 -1.19 27.45
N ILE A 528 -18.24 -1.45 28.03
CA ILE A 528 -17.51 -2.72 27.94
C ILE A 528 -17.42 -3.31 29.35
N ASP A 529 -18.01 -4.48 29.56
CA ASP A 529 -18.01 -5.26 30.81
C ASP A 529 -18.41 -4.48 32.07
N GLY A 530 -19.17 -3.39 31.91
CA GLY A 530 -19.54 -2.46 32.98
C GLY A 530 -18.38 -1.65 33.57
N LYS A 531 -17.15 -1.75 33.01
CA LYS A 531 -15.92 -1.14 33.57
C LYS A 531 -15.39 0.04 32.75
N ARG A 532 -15.51 0.00 31.43
CA ARG A 532 -15.01 1.04 30.52
C ARG A 532 -16.14 1.57 29.67
N GLU A 533 -16.26 2.90 29.57
CA GLU A 533 -17.18 3.57 28.65
C GLU A 533 -16.41 4.41 27.64
N ILE A 534 -16.72 4.24 26.35
CA ILE A 534 -16.17 4.99 25.23
C ILE A 534 -17.29 5.83 24.63
N VAL A 535 -17.06 7.13 24.42
CA VAL A 535 -18.08 8.05 23.88
C VAL A 535 -17.55 8.77 22.65
N TYR A 536 -18.22 8.57 21.51
CA TYR A 536 -18.02 9.32 20.28
C TYR A 536 -19.19 10.29 20.06
N THR A 537 -18.91 11.49 19.53
CA THR A 537 -19.94 12.47 19.17
C THR A 537 -19.84 12.76 17.67
N LEU A 538 -20.96 12.71 16.96
CA LEU A 538 -20.97 12.95 15.52
C LEU A 538 -20.76 14.44 15.19
N PRO A 539 -20.17 14.77 14.01
CA PRO A 539 -19.97 16.16 13.57
C PRO A 539 -21.27 16.96 13.54
N LYS A 540 -21.19 18.27 13.79
CA LYS A 540 -22.37 19.11 14.09
C LYS A 540 -23.44 19.14 13.00
N ASP A 541 -23.02 19.15 11.74
CA ASP A 541 -23.89 19.30 10.57
C ASP A 541 -24.10 17.96 9.82
N PHE A 542 -23.92 16.83 10.51
CA PHE A 542 -24.00 15.52 9.87
C PHE A 542 -25.46 15.07 9.62
N VAL A 543 -25.80 14.84 8.34
CA VAL A 543 -27.14 14.37 7.91
C VAL A 543 -27.03 13.00 7.26
N LEU A 544 -27.76 12.01 7.77
CA LEU A 544 -27.78 10.66 7.22
C LEU A 544 -28.95 10.49 6.24
N LYS A 545 -28.61 10.39 4.96
CA LYS A 545 -29.57 10.24 3.85
C LYS A 545 -30.43 8.96 3.97
N PRO A 546 -31.61 8.90 3.32
CA PRO A 546 -32.51 7.75 3.44
C PRO A 546 -31.84 6.47 2.94
N SER A 547 -32.01 5.35 3.66
CA SER A 547 -31.43 4.04 3.30
C SER A 547 -29.92 4.08 3.05
N LYS A 548 -29.20 5.00 3.72
CA LYS A 548 -27.74 5.10 3.71
C LYS A 548 -27.18 4.78 5.09
N THR A 549 -25.94 4.31 5.08
CA THR A 549 -25.17 3.93 6.25
C THR A 549 -23.97 4.86 6.44
N VAL A 550 -23.52 4.97 7.68
CA VAL A 550 -22.24 5.62 8.03
C VAL A 550 -21.42 4.66 8.87
N LYS A 551 -20.18 4.42 8.44
CA LYS A 551 -19.22 3.54 9.13
C LYS A 551 -18.23 4.37 9.91
N ILE A 552 -18.22 4.21 11.24
CA ILE A 552 -17.34 4.94 12.15
C ILE A 552 -16.21 3.98 12.55
N TRP A 553 -14.99 4.28 12.15
CA TRP A 553 -13.77 3.52 12.44
C TRP A 553 -13.05 4.07 13.68
N SER A 554 -12.39 3.21 14.45
CA SER A 554 -11.43 3.66 15.47
C SER A 554 -10.06 4.02 14.84
N ARG A 555 -9.25 4.81 15.55
CA ARG A 555 -7.96 5.30 15.04
C ARG A 555 -7.05 4.14 14.62
N GLY A 556 -6.54 4.20 13.39
CA GLY A 556 -5.53 3.26 12.87
C GLY A 556 -6.03 1.90 12.40
N GLN A 557 -7.32 1.58 12.51
CA GLN A 557 -7.87 0.24 12.15
C GLN A 557 -8.27 0.09 10.66
N GLY A 558 -7.66 0.86 9.75
CA GLY A 558 -7.79 0.68 8.30
C GLY A 558 -8.94 1.43 7.59
N GLY A 559 -9.68 2.28 8.29
CA GLY A 559 -10.68 3.17 7.68
C GLY A 559 -10.06 4.38 6.96
N ILE A 560 -10.66 4.80 5.85
CA ILE A 560 -10.34 6.07 5.17
C ILE A 560 -11.38 7.11 5.61
N HIS A 561 -10.94 8.30 6.01
CA HIS A 561 -11.84 9.40 6.37
C HIS A 561 -12.52 9.97 5.12
N ALA A 562 -13.74 9.52 4.84
CA ALA A 562 -14.54 9.90 3.68
C ALA A 562 -16.00 10.23 4.06
N PRO A 563 -16.27 11.38 4.71
CA PRO A 563 -17.62 11.79 5.04
C PRO A 563 -18.46 11.98 3.76
N PRO A 564 -19.76 11.60 3.74
CA PRO A 564 -20.54 11.14 4.88
C PRO A 564 -20.49 9.61 5.12
N GLU A 565 -19.91 8.82 4.23
CA GLU A 565 -20.03 7.35 4.29
C GLU A 565 -19.07 6.72 5.32
N GLN A 566 -17.90 7.31 5.55
CA GLN A 566 -16.91 6.85 6.52
C GLN A 566 -16.38 7.98 7.40
N LEU A 567 -16.46 7.77 8.72
CA LEU A 567 -15.93 8.65 9.75
C LEU A 567 -14.81 7.94 10.52
N ILE A 568 -13.88 8.71 11.09
CA ILE A 568 -12.84 8.20 11.99
C ILE A 568 -13.06 8.81 13.38
N PHE A 569 -12.84 8.00 14.41
CA PHE A 569 -12.82 8.40 15.81
C PHE A 569 -11.38 8.45 16.30
N ASP A 570 -10.78 9.64 16.28
CA ASP A 570 -9.36 9.84 16.55
C ASP A 570 -8.96 9.74 18.03
N ALA A 571 -9.92 9.70 18.96
CA ALA A 571 -9.61 9.69 20.39
C ALA A 571 -9.21 8.30 20.93
N GLU A 572 -9.67 7.21 20.29
CA GLU A 572 -9.44 5.83 20.73
C GLU A 572 -9.01 4.93 19.56
N GLU A 573 -8.09 4.01 19.82
CA GLU A 573 -7.55 3.07 18.82
C GLU A 573 -8.48 1.86 18.60
N SER A 574 -9.40 1.61 19.53
CA SER A 574 -10.45 0.59 19.42
C SER A 574 -11.70 1.03 20.20
N PHE A 575 -12.87 0.72 19.67
CA PHE A 575 -14.15 0.74 20.41
C PHE A 575 -14.25 -0.37 21.48
N GLY A 576 -13.21 -1.19 21.62
CA GLY A 576 -13.04 -2.16 22.68
C GLY A 576 -13.81 -3.48 22.50
N VAL A 577 -13.26 -4.50 23.14
CA VAL A 577 -13.71 -5.90 23.11
C VAL A 577 -13.96 -6.34 24.56
N GLY A 578 -14.99 -7.16 24.79
CA GLY A 578 -15.37 -7.66 26.11
C GLY A 578 -16.40 -8.78 26.04
N SER A 579 -16.74 -9.34 27.20
CA SER A 579 -17.71 -10.43 27.33
C SER A 579 -19.17 -9.95 27.34
N ASN A 580 -19.41 -8.70 27.74
CA ASN A 580 -20.72 -8.04 27.70
C ASN A 580 -20.52 -6.58 27.26
N VAL A 581 -20.79 -6.31 25.98
CA VAL A 581 -20.56 -4.99 25.36
C VAL A 581 -21.88 -4.40 24.89
N GLN A 582 -22.22 -3.21 25.39
CA GLN A 582 -23.45 -2.50 25.06
C GLN A 582 -23.11 -1.20 24.33
N THR A 583 -23.49 -1.09 23.07
CA THR A 583 -23.40 0.14 22.27
C THR A 583 -24.78 0.82 22.25
N ILE A 584 -24.86 2.10 22.62
CA ILE A 584 -26.07 2.90 22.69
C ILE A 584 -25.85 4.20 21.91
N LEU A 585 -26.79 4.54 21.04
CA LEU A 585 -26.85 5.82 20.32
C LEU A 585 -27.86 6.74 21.01
N TYR A 586 -27.41 7.92 21.42
CA TYR A 586 -28.21 8.99 22.01
C TYR A 586 -28.38 10.14 21.01
N ASN A 587 -29.56 10.75 20.96
CA ASN A 587 -29.74 12.01 20.23
C ASN A 587 -29.12 13.21 20.97
N LYS A 588 -29.27 14.40 20.38
CA LYS A 588 -28.85 15.68 20.95
C LYS A 588 -29.55 15.99 22.28
N GLU A 589 -30.81 15.57 22.46
CA GLU A 589 -31.55 15.72 23.72
C GLU A 589 -31.12 14.74 24.83
N GLY A 590 -30.35 13.69 24.51
CA GLY A 590 -29.89 12.68 25.48
C GLY A 590 -30.83 11.47 25.66
N GLU A 591 -31.81 11.30 24.77
CA GLU A 591 -32.70 10.14 24.68
C GLU A 591 -32.03 8.98 23.92
N GLU A 592 -32.32 7.73 24.32
CA GLU A 592 -31.82 6.53 23.67
C GLU A 592 -32.55 6.24 22.35
N ARG A 593 -31.83 6.33 21.23
CA ARG A 593 -32.33 6.14 19.86
C ARG A 593 -32.03 4.76 19.29
N ALA A 594 -30.92 4.12 19.65
CA ALA A 594 -30.66 2.73 19.27
C ALA A 594 -29.72 2.04 20.25
N THR A 595 -29.90 0.73 20.46
CA THR A 595 -29.09 -0.08 21.37
C THR A 595 -28.73 -1.42 20.74
N HIS A 596 -27.45 -1.76 20.76
CA HIS A 596 -26.86 -3.01 20.28
C HIS A 596 -26.04 -3.65 21.41
N ILE A 597 -26.53 -4.77 21.94
CA ILE A 597 -25.88 -5.53 23.02
C ILE A 597 -25.23 -6.78 22.41
N GLN A 598 -23.95 -6.98 22.70
CA GLN A 598 -23.16 -8.16 22.35
C GLN A 598 -22.80 -8.88 23.65
N ARG A 599 -23.20 -10.15 23.80
CA ARG A 599 -22.80 -11.01 24.93
C ARG A 599 -22.07 -12.24 24.44
N SER A 600 -20.86 -12.43 24.94
CA SER A 600 -19.92 -13.49 24.61
C SER A 600 -19.65 -14.31 25.89
N SER A 601 -20.20 -15.51 25.97
CA SER A 601 -19.93 -16.43 27.09
C SER A 601 -18.75 -17.35 26.75
N GLN A 602 -17.68 -17.28 27.56
CA GLN A 602 -16.67 -18.34 27.63
C GLN A 602 -16.81 -19.05 28.97
N THR A 603 -17.19 -20.32 28.95
CA THR A 603 -17.10 -21.22 30.11
C THR A 603 -15.66 -21.75 30.19
N GLN A 604 -14.89 -21.24 31.15
CA GLN A 604 -13.62 -21.88 31.55
C GLN A 604 -13.90 -22.85 32.69
N ASP A 605 -13.90 -24.14 32.40
CA ASP A 605 -13.83 -25.17 33.45
C ASP A 605 -12.39 -25.37 33.91
N SER A 606 -12.18 -25.23 35.22
CA SER A 606 -10.97 -25.61 35.91
C SER A 606 -10.99 -27.11 36.28
N GLN A 607 -9.81 -27.75 36.30
CA GLN A 607 -9.53 -29.13 36.76
C GLN A 607 -10.08 -30.27 35.87
N TYR A 608 -9.39 -31.39 35.60
CA TYR A 608 -8.18 -32.03 36.17
C TYR A 608 -7.22 -32.59 35.07
N PRO A 609 -5.98 -33.01 35.40
CA PRO A 609 -4.95 -33.33 34.39
C PRO A 609 -4.99 -34.77 33.86
N SER A 610 -4.73 -34.93 32.56
CA SER A 610 -4.48 -36.23 31.93
C SER A 610 -3.12 -36.80 32.34
N LYS A 611 -3.10 -38.07 32.80
CA LYS A 611 -1.89 -38.77 33.29
C LYS A 611 -0.81 -38.93 32.21
N GLY A 612 0.17 -38.03 32.19
CA GLY A 612 1.50 -38.26 31.63
C GLY A 612 2.39 -39.00 32.64
N LYS A 613 3.25 -39.92 32.18
CA LYS A 613 3.99 -40.85 33.05
C LYS A 613 5.05 -40.15 33.91
N SER A 614 5.21 -40.69 35.12
CA SER A 614 6.19 -40.36 36.16
C SER A 614 7.63 -40.19 35.67
N TYR A 615 8.34 -39.21 36.25
CA TYR A 615 9.44 -39.49 37.18
C TYR A 615 9.46 -38.42 38.28
N CYS A 616 9.79 -38.82 39.51
CA CYS A 616 9.77 -37.93 40.68
C CYS A 616 11.08 -37.13 40.79
N ALA A 617 11.00 -35.89 41.26
CA ALA A 617 12.18 -35.11 41.58
C ALA A 617 12.71 -35.52 42.97
N ASP A 618 13.94 -36.05 42.99
CA ASP A 618 14.74 -36.15 44.20
C ASP A 618 16.22 -35.90 43.84
N CYS A 619 17.02 -35.53 44.84
CA CYS A 619 18.43 -35.10 44.71
C CYS A 619 18.69 -33.76 43.98
N VAL A 620 18.36 -32.66 44.68
CA VAL A 620 19.23 -31.47 44.61
C VAL A 620 20.59 -31.83 45.21
N LYS A 621 21.62 -32.01 44.37
CA LYS A 621 23.03 -31.68 44.69
C LYS A 621 23.97 -31.79 43.48
N LEU A 622 24.96 -30.90 43.50
CA LEU A 622 26.25 -30.94 42.78
C LEU A 622 26.30 -30.55 41.28
N ASN A 623 26.56 -29.25 41.12
CA ASN A 623 27.72 -28.69 40.41
C ASN A 623 27.82 -28.71 38.87
N VAL A 624 27.71 -27.48 38.33
CA VAL A 624 28.77 -26.81 37.55
C VAL A 624 29.48 -27.66 36.49
N LYS A 625 28.95 -27.66 35.25
CA LYS A 625 29.68 -27.55 33.96
C LYS A 625 28.75 -27.81 32.75
N LYS A 626 28.22 -26.73 32.13
CA LYS A 626 27.88 -26.55 30.69
C LYS A 626 26.73 -25.53 30.51
N ALA A 627 27.08 -24.25 30.38
CA ALA A 627 26.26 -23.21 29.71
C ALA A 627 27.03 -21.87 29.52
N VAL A 628 28.36 -21.87 29.57
CA VAL A 628 29.24 -20.72 29.33
C VAL A 628 30.49 -21.26 28.63
N ILE A 629 31.02 -20.53 27.63
CA ILE A 629 31.98 -21.00 26.59
C ILE A 629 31.22 -21.93 25.60
N ASP A 630 30.62 -21.43 24.51
CA ASP A 630 31.32 -21.03 23.27
C ASP A 630 30.67 -19.81 22.56
N VAL A 631 30.86 -18.62 23.13
CA VAL A 631 30.72 -17.34 22.41
C VAL A 631 31.89 -16.44 22.78
N VAL A 632 33.11 -16.84 22.41
CA VAL A 632 34.28 -15.99 22.05
C VAL A 632 35.32 -16.94 21.46
N THR A 633 35.48 -16.97 20.14
CA THR A 633 36.76 -17.15 19.42
C THR A 633 36.48 -17.21 17.92
N LEU A 634 36.68 -16.08 17.21
CA LEU A 634 37.14 -16.03 15.81
C LEU A 634 37.27 -14.57 15.35
N GLN A 635 38.19 -13.82 15.97
CA GLN A 635 38.65 -12.56 15.38
C GLN A 635 40.14 -12.32 15.66
N LYS A 636 40.99 -12.83 14.75
CA LYS A 636 42.19 -12.17 14.20
C LYS A 636 42.89 -13.09 13.20
N GLN A 637 43.18 -12.56 12.01
CA GLN A 637 44.18 -13.13 11.10
C GLN A 637 45.60 -12.91 11.67
N PRO A 638 46.63 -13.55 11.09
CA PRO A 638 47.35 -12.83 10.04
C PRO A 638 47.81 -13.67 8.82
N GLN A 639 47.62 -13.09 7.63
CA GLN A 639 48.60 -12.89 6.54
C GLN A 639 49.61 -13.97 6.08
N LEU A 640 49.75 -14.08 4.74
CA LEU A 640 50.92 -14.57 3.95
C LEU A 640 51.21 -16.10 3.99
N THR A 641 51.57 -16.84 2.91
CA THR A 641 51.88 -16.53 1.49
C THR A 641 51.45 -17.64 0.50
N SER A 642 51.20 -17.26 -0.76
CA SER A 642 51.62 -17.92 -2.03
C SER A 642 51.75 -19.47 -2.14
N ARG A 643 50.97 -20.09 -3.06
CA ARG A 643 51.47 -20.61 -4.37
C ARG A 643 50.42 -21.48 -5.13
N HIS A 644 50.36 -21.27 -6.45
CA HIS A 644 50.01 -22.22 -7.54
C HIS A 644 48.69 -23.02 -7.45
N CYS A 645 47.68 -22.82 -8.31
CA CYS A 645 47.62 -22.91 -9.78
C CYS A 645 47.48 -24.34 -10.35
N ALA A 646 46.34 -24.57 -11.03
CA ALA A 646 46.08 -25.51 -12.14
C ALA A 646 45.86 -27.03 -11.90
N ARG A 647 44.65 -27.47 -12.32
CA ARG A 647 44.36 -28.22 -13.59
C ARG A 647 43.68 -29.61 -13.48
N ARG A 648 42.81 -29.84 -14.48
CA ARG A 648 42.23 -31.12 -14.99
C ARG A 648 41.07 -31.72 -14.14
N ARG A 649 40.08 -32.42 -14.72
CA ARG A 649 39.93 -32.93 -16.11
C ARG A 649 38.47 -33.05 -16.59
N MET A 650 38.33 -32.90 -17.92
CA MET A 650 37.15 -33.13 -18.77
C MET A 650 36.48 -34.52 -18.70
N LYS A 651 35.18 -34.55 -19.05
CA LYS A 651 34.48 -35.36 -20.10
C LYS A 651 33.07 -34.76 -20.22
N LYS A 652 32.55 -34.19 -21.33
CA LYS A 652 32.32 -34.66 -22.72
C LYS A 652 31.47 -35.92 -22.86
N SER A 653 30.20 -35.72 -23.22
CA SER A 653 29.43 -36.56 -24.15
C SER A 653 28.95 -35.70 -25.33
N LYS A 654 28.68 -36.32 -26.47
CA LYS A 654 28.32 -35.67 -27.75
C LYS A 654 27.25 -36.54 -28.41
N SER A 655 26.24 -35.93 -29.02
CA SER A 655 25.51 -36.54 -30.14
C SER A 655 25.28 -35.51 -31.23
N HIS A 656 25.45 -35.96 -32.47
CA HIS A 656 25.17 -35.26 -33.74
C HIS A 656 23.79 -35.73 -34.24
N ALA A 657 23.10 -35.14 -35.21
CA ALA A 657 23.17 -33.85 -35.92
C ALA A 657 21.87 -33.71 -36.74
N THR A 658 21.54 -32.53 -37.26
CA THR A 658 21.39 -32.30 -38.72
C THR A 658 21.21 -30.82 -39.04
N ARG A 659 21.56 -30.42 -40.27
CA ARG A 659 21.39 -29.06 -40.81
C ARG A 659 20.00 -28.92 -41.43
N HIS A 660 19.40 -27.73 -41.33
CA HIS A 660 18.80 -27.07 -42.50
C HIS A 660 18.94 -25.54 -42.39
N SER A 661 18.98 -24.89 -43.54
CA SER A 661 19.24 -23.46 -43.72
C SER A 661 17.99 -22.71 -44.13
N CYS A 662 17.75 -21.50 -43.58
CA CYS A 662 17.43 -20.31 -44.38
C CYS A 662 17.31 -19.00 -43.59
N LYS A 663 17.89 -17.94 -44.17
CA LYS A 663 17.39 -16.56 -44.33
C LYS A 663 16.65 -15.85 -43.18
N VAL A 664 17.38 -14.92 -42.58
CA VAL A 664 17.03 -13.51 -42.31
C VAL A 664 15.66 -13.03 -42.84
N THR A 665 14.80 -12.53 -41.93
CA THR A 665 14.33 -11.12 -41.93
C THR A 665 13.53 -10.81 -40.64
N PRO A 666 13.87 -9.73 -39.91
CA PRO A 666 12.96 -9.09 -38.97
C PRO A 666 12.41 -7.79 -39.59
N GLY A 667 11.08 -7.68 -39.74
CA GLY A 667 10.40 -6.38 -39.77
C GLY A 667 10.29 -5.87 -38.31
N TRP A 668 10.67 -4.63 -37.96
CA TRP A 668 10.13 -3.34 -38.43
C TRP A 668 8.60 -3.24 -38.25
N VAL A 669 8.04 -2.24 -37.56
CA VAL A 669 8.67 -1.22 -36.72
C VAL A 669 7.63 -0.56 -35.78
N GLN A 670 8.12 0.17 -34.76
CA GLN A 670 7.70 1.48 -34.23
C GLN A 670 6.41 2.17 -34.79
N ALA A 671 5.76 3.10 -34.09
CA ALA A 671 5.85 3.65 -32.71
C ALA A 671 4.71 4.68 -32.54
N SER A 672 4.68 5.37 -31.38
CA SER A 672 4.29 6.79 -31.26
C SER A 672 2.80 7.16 -31.44
N ASP A 673 2.25 8.17 -30.74
CA ASP A 673 2.75 8.98 -29.63
C ASP A 673 1.58 9.59 -28.82
N ALA A 674 1.91 10.08 -27.62
CA ALA A 674 1.30 11.21 -26.90
C ALA A 674 -0.23 11.44 -26.89
N SER A 675 -0.81 11.25 -25.70
CA SER A 675 -1.44 12.34 -24.93
C SER A 675 -1.22 12.09 -23.43
#